data_AF-A0A1E5QNW6-F1
#
_entry.id   AF-A0A1E5QNW6-F1
#
_cell.length_a   1.000
_cell.length_b   1.000
_cell.length_c   1.000
_cell.angle_alpha   90.00
_cell.angle_beta   90.00
_cell.angle_gamma   90.00
#
_symmetry.space_group_name_H-M   'P 1'
#
loop_
_entity.id
_entity.type
_entity.pdbx_description
1 polymer ?
#
loop_
_entity_poly.entity_id
_entity_poly.type
_entity_poly.pdbx_seq_one_letter_code
_entity_poly.pdbx_strand_id
1 'polypeptide(L)'
;MANTGSFGLLSFPGVAASPSGNANLKLGVVRSSENQQTWEAIATRLQAAQLNYQIVELVALEEAATLDAFNVLFLPNIATFTPAQIQALEAWIERGGRLITSGPVGDLSSVWVRSRLRSLLGAYWAFPLSTPASLAPVQCTGQCPPVPQNLSPQSLWGGAVIPVGLDSRAIATWQAADTPPAIVVTPRATLFGWYWGQANSGGSPELESAWLRTAVLNYGNLPPVTAPTASTPSGSRIYRQPSTTVPGVARPPVPSPRQGMLRSPQTAPPMIRANQDKPILAAPTPSVPQSPSADKVSEPVIPAERLSRVSPSNLPITPVEAIALRQDVEQLIGRVESTSLAVSAVNGTATRPGAIAQARTALDRFQALVEQQNYAEARQQLIDTREQLITAYPARRLPETAEIRAMWLDRGTIVQAGSERGLAQIFDRLAAAGINTVFFETVNAGYPIYPSNIAPKANPLVNGWDPLASAVKLAHERGIELHAWVWAFAVGNERHNVLANLPRNYPGPILSAHPDWASYDNRGNLIPRGQDKPFLDPANPEARRYLLSLIDEIVTKYRVDGVQLDYIRYPFQDPSAERSYGYGKAAREQFRALAGVDPRQISPRQTELWQRWTDFRVQQVNSFVADVSQLLRRRRSDLTLSVAVFPLSEHERIHKLQQHWETWARRGDVDLVVPMTYVAESDRFGRLTLPLITNESLGSALVVPGIRLLDLPKAIAVDRIQLLRDRPALGYALFAAENLTRELETFLNSTQGATSQRTPSAIPHRQPFQAASTRYAALQQEWSFLSNQNQLRMREPALQAFDRRSQALSAALKQLAQQPSPRNLQAARQELQAFRQEFPNWMSVQRLEQAYQVSTWENRLASIELLLNYGEQRNATR
;
A
#
# COMPACT_ATOMS: atom_id res chain seq x y z
N MET A 1 17.17 -56.98 -42.08
CA MET A 1 15.82 -57.51 -41.83
C MET A 1 14.97 -56.36 -41.29
N ALA A 2 13.77 -56.12 -41.86
CA ALA A 2 12.76 -55.13 -41.43
C ALA A 2 13.28 -53.69 -41.10
N ASN A 3 13.88 -52.98 -42.06
CA ASN A 3 13.24 -52.00 -42.99
C ASN A 3 12.59 -50.76 -42.37
N THR A 4 13.28 -49.63 -42.52
CA THR A 4 12.74 -48.26 -42.64
C THR A 4 11.99 -48.07 -43.96
N GLY A 5 10.97 -47.20 -44.03
CA GLY A 5 10.33 -46.83 -45.31
C GLY A 5 9.22 -45.78 -45.19
N SER A 6 9.39 -44.66 -45.90
CA SER A 6 8.46 -43.52 -45.95
C SER A 6 7.26 -43.75 -46.87
N PHE A 7 6.11 -43.17 -46.53
CA PHE A 7 5.04 -42.71 -47.45
C PHE A 7 4.34 -41.51 -46.76
N GLY A 8 3.77 -40.52 -47.44
CA GLY A 8 3.53 -40.32 -48.86
C GLY A 8 2.24 -39.50 -49.03
N LEU A 9 2.33 -38.28 -49.55
CA LEU A 9 1.19 -37.36 -49.69
C LEU A 9 0.15 -37.86 -50.71
N LEU A 10 -1.14 -37.76 -50.37
CA LEU A 10 -2.24 -37.71 -51.34
C LEU A 10 -3.29 -36.67 -50.91
N SER A 11 -3.67 -35.82 -51.86
CA SER A 11 -4.61 -34.70 -51.70
C SER A 11 -6.05 -35.12 -52.09
N PHE A 12 -7.07 -34.44 -51.55
CA PHE A 12 -8.06 -33.55 -52.21
C PHE A 12 -9.41 -33.62 -51.43
N PRO A 13 -10.41 -32.73 -51.64
CA PRO A 13 -10.50 -31.57 -52.54
C PRO A 13 -10.68 -30.23 -51.79
N GLY A 14 -10.82 -29.12 -52.54
CA GLY A 14 -10.87 -27.77 -51.96
C GLY A 14 -12.12 -26.94 -52.26
N VAL A 15 -12.23 -25.86 -51.47
CA VAL A 15 -12.89 -24.56 -51.75
C VAL A 15 -14.42 -24.51 -51.87
N ALA A 16 -15.02 -23.86 -50.87
CA ALA A 16 -15.97 -22.79 -51.10
C ALA A 16 -15.44 -21.50 -50.46
N ALA A 17 -15.35 -20.42 -51.24
CA ALA A 17 -15.09 -19.05 -50.80
C ALA A 17 -16.35 -18.22 -51.13
N SER A 18 -16.68 -17.06 -50.55
CA SER A 18 -16.02 -16.15 -49.59
C SER A 18 -17.14 -15.28 -48.93
N PRO A 19 -16.90 -14.33 -47.99
CA PRO A 19 -16.21 -13.07 -48.32
C PRO A 19 -15.17 -12.56 -47.30
N SER A 20 -14.13 -11.93 -47.86
CA SER A 20 -13.26 -10.91 -47.23
C SER A 20 -12.56 -11.28 -45.92
N GLY A 21 -11.63 -12.23 -45.98
CA GLY A 21 -10.45 -12.20 -45.11
C GLY A 21 -9.40 -11.26 -45.71
N ASN A 22 -8.99 -10.21 -44.98
CA ASN A 22 -7.97 -9.28 -45.47
C ASN A 22 -6.61 -9.98 -45.64
N ALA A 23 -6.04 -9.91 -46.85
CA ALA A 23 -4.79 -10.58 -47.22
C ALA A 23 -3.56 -10.14 -46.40
N ASN A 24 -3.65 -9.03 -45.66
CA ASN A 24 -2.58 -8.49 -44.81
C ASN A 24 -2.74 -8.83 -43.31
N LEU A 25 -3.81 -9.51 -42.89
CA LEU A 25 -4.02 -9.87 -41.49
C LEU A 25 -3.24 -11.13 -41.11
N LYS A 26 -2.21 -10.95 -40.27
CA LYS A 26 -1.47 -12.05 -39.64
C LYS A 26 -1.74 -12.06 -38.14
N LEU A 27 -2.55 -13.01 -37.67
CA LEU A 27 -2.92 -13.17 -36.27
C LEU A 27 -2.08 -14.27 -35.60
N GLY A 28 -1.34 -13.92 -34.55
CA GLY A 28 -0.76 -14.89 -33.62
C GLY A 28 -1.65 -15.03 -32.38
N VAL A 29 -1.80 -16.25 -31.86
CA VAL A 29 -2.48 -16.50 -30.59
C VAL A 29 -1.51 -17.14 -29.61
N VAL A 30 -1.35 -16.51 -28.45
CA VAL A 30 -0.31 -16.89 -27.49
C VAL A 30 -0.77 -18.03 -26.57
N ARG A 31 -0.09 -19.16 -26.66
CA ARG A 31 -0.25 -20.29 -25.74
C ARG A 31 0.75 -20.17 -24.58
N SER A 32 0.29 -20.45 -23.37
CA SER A 32 1.08 -20.41 -22.14
C SER A 32 0.71 -21.60 -21.25
N SER A 33 1.53 -21.89 -20.24
CA SER A 33 1.17 -22.85 -19.19
C SER A 33 -0.13 -22.45 -18.46
N GLU A 34 -0.41 -21.15 -18.33
CA GLU A 34 -1.61 -20.61 -17.68
C GLU A 34 -2.90 -20.91 -18.45
N ASN A 35 -2.85 -20.93 -19.80
CA ASN A 35 -4.01 -21.18 -20.65
C ASN A 35 -4.05 -22.59 -21.28
N GLN A 36 -3.03 -23.43 -21.04
CA GLN A 36 -2.89 -24.78 -21.57
C GLN A 36 -4.07 -25.70 -21.22
N GLN A 37 -4.53 -25.68 -19.96
CA GLN A 37 -5.66 -26.51 -19.51
C GLN A 37 -7.00 -26.12 -20.16
N THR A 38 -7.12 -24.87 -20.60
CA THR A 38 -8.29 -24.33 -21.32
C THR A 38 -8.11 -24.32 -22.84
N TRP A 39 -6.97 -24.79 -23.35
CA TRP A 39 -6.55 -24.53 -24.72
C TRP A 39 -7.49 -25.12 -25.77
N GLU A 40 -8.06 -26.30 -25.52
CA GLU A 40 -9.05 -26.92 -26.39
C GLU A 40 -10.28 -26.02 -26.57
N ALA A 41 -10.85 -25.54 -25.46
CA ALA A 41 -12.02 -24.66 -25.47
C ALA A 41 -11.73 -23.24 -26.01
N ILE A 42 -10.47 -22.77 -25.91
CA ILE A 42 -9.97 -21.57 -26.61
C ILE A 42 -9.89 -21.84 -28.12
N ALA A 43 -9.33 -22.98 -28.54
CA ALA A 43 -9.21 -23.37 -29.95
C ALA A 43 -10.58 -23.53 -30.63
N THR A 44 -11.57 -24.14 -29.98
CA THR A 44 -12.95 -24.23 -30.48
C THR A 44 -13.55 -22.84 -30.75
N ARG A 45 -13.29 -21.86 -29.88
CA ARG A 45 -13.74 -20.47 -30.06
C ARG A 45 -12.99 -19.74 -31.18
N LEU A 46 -11.70 -20.02 -31.35
CA LEU A 46 -10.93 -19.47 -32.48
C LEU A 46 -11.43 -20.02 -33.83
N GLN A 47 -11.76 -21.31 -33.88
CA GLN A 47 -12.40 -21.94 -35.04
C GLN A 47 -13.78 -21.35 -35.32
N ALA A 48 -14.63 -21.20 -34.28
CA ALA A 48 -15.95 -20.57 -34.40
C ALA A 48 -15.88 -19.08 -34.81
N ALA A 49 -14.79 -18.36 -34.48
CA ALA A 49 -14.55 -17.00 -34.96
C ALA A 49 -14.22 -16.93 -36.47
N GLN A 50 -13.93 -18.06 -37.12
CA GLN A 50 -13.54 -18.16 -38.54
C GLN A 50 -12.31 -17.29 -38.89
N LEU A 51 -11.35 -17.21 -37.97
CA LEU A 51 -10.10 -16.46 -38.14
C LEU A 51 -8.95 -17.42 -38.45
N ASN A 52 -8.13 -17.09 -39.45
CA ASN A 52 -6.85 -17.75 -39.65
C ASN A 52 -5.85 -17.23 -38.62
N TYR A 53 -5.21 -18.13 -37.87
CA TYR A 53 -4.22 -17.80 -36.86
C TYR A 53 -3.06 -18.81 -36.82
N GLN A 54 -1.94 -18.40 -36.22
CA GLN A 54 -0.85 -19.30 -35.83
C GLN A 54 -0.70 -19.30 -34.31
N ILE A 55 -0.24 -20.42 -33.75
CA ILE A 55 0.04 -20.55 -32.32
C ILE A 55 1.45 -20.04 -32.05
N VAL A 56 1.59 -19.20 -31.04
CA VAL A 56 2.89 -18.69 -30.56
C VAL A 56 3.04 -19.12 -29.10
N GLU A 57 4.10 -19.83 -28.73
CA GLU A 57 4.33 -20.13 -27.31
C GLU A 57 4.80 -18.87 -26.58
N LEU A 58 4.35 -18.65 -25.34
CA LEU A 58 4.69 -17.44 -24.55
C LEU A 58 6.21 -17.24 -24.39
N VAL A 59 6.97 -18.33 -24.34
CA VAL A 59 8.45 -18.29 -24.30
C VAL A 59 9.08 -17.70 -25.56
N ALA A 60 8.40 -17.74 -26.71
CA ALA A 60 8.89 -17.14 -27.96
C ALA A 60 8.69 -15.62 -28.02
N LEU A 61 7.98 -15.02 -27.05
CA LEU A 61 7.75 -13.57 -26.97
C LEU A 61 8.93 -12.80 -26.36
N GLU A 62 10.12 -13.41 -26.19
CA GLU A 62 11.27 -12.72 -25.56
C GLU A 62 12.09 -11.85 -26.54
N GLU A 63 11.90 -12.02 -27.85
CA GLU A 63 12.56 -11.21 -28.89
C GLU A 63 11.52 -10.56 -29.80
N ALA A 64 11.64 -9.25 -30.03
CA ALA A 64 10.66 -8.54 -30.87
C ALA A 64 10.63 -9.03 -32.33
N ALA A 65 11.72 -9.62 -32.83
CA ALA A 65 11.84 -10.08 -34.22
C ALA A 65 11.00 -11.35 -34.50
N THR A 66 10.75 -12.20 -33.50
CA THR A 66 9.87 -13.38 -33.65
C THR A 66 8.41 -12.95 -33.87
N LEU A 67 8.05 -11.74 -33.42
CA LEU A 67 6.71 -11.17 -33.52
C LEU A 67 6.45 -10.47 -34.86
N ASP A 68 7.48 -10.12 -35.65
CA ASP A 68 7.32 -9.45 -36.95
C ASP A 68 6.62 -10.34 -38.01
N ALA A 69 6.45 -11.63 -37.72
CA ALA A 69 5.56 -12.53 -38.46
C ALA A 69 4.06 -12.21 -38.28
N PHE A 70 3.70 -11.36 -37.31
CA PHE A 70 2.33 -11.04 -36.91
C PHE A 70 2.07 -9.53 -36.90
N ASN A 71 0.85 -9.15 -37.25
CA ASN A 71 0.36 -7.77 -37.18
C ASN A 71 -0.59 -7.60 -35.99
N VAL A 72 -1.22 -8.69 -35.53
CA VAL A 72 -2.10 -8.74 -34.37
C VAL A 72 -1.70 -9.94 -33.51
N LEU A 73 -1.63 -9.76 -32.18
CA LEU A 73 -1.41 -10.83 -31.21
C LEU A 73 -2.59 -10.89 -30.24
N PHE A 74 -3.15 -12.08 -30.05
CA PHE A 74 -4.16 -12.36 -29.02
C PHE A 74 -3.55 -13.16 -27.86
N LEU A 75 -3.69 -12.65 -26.63
CA LEU A 75 -3.13 -13.22 -25.41
C LEU A 75 -4.27 -13.61 -24.46
N PRO A 76 -4.84 -14.83 -24.63
CA PRO A 76 -5.93 -15.29 -23.79
C PRO A 76 -5.44 -15.66 -22.38
N ASN A 77 -5.95 -14.95 -21.37
CA ASN A 77 -5.85 -15.30 -19.94
C ASN A 77 -4.42 -15.40 -19.36
N ILE A 78 -3.48 -14.59 -19.84
CA ILE A 78 -2.07 -14.64 -19.39
C ILE A 78 -1.86 -13.63 -18.24
N ALA A 79 -1.77 -14.10 -17.00
CA ALA A 79 -1.58 -13.24 -15.83
C ALA A 79 -0.10 -12.97 -15.51
N THR A 80 0.84 -13.73 -16.08
CA THR A 80 2.28 -13.61 -15.80
C THR A 80 3.10 -13.32 -17.06
N PHE A 81 3.90 -12.25 -17.02
CA PHE A 81 4.88 -11.90 -18.05
C PHE A 81 6.27 -11.63 -17.45
N THR A 82 7.32 -11.95 -18.18
CA THR A 82 8.70 -11.57 -17.86
C THR A 82 9.01 -10.14 -18.35
N PRO A 83 10.02 -9.45 -17.78
CA PRO A 83 10.44 -8.14 -18.28
C PRO A 83 10.88 -8.17 -19.75
N ALA A 84 11.52 -9.25 -20.21
CA ALA A 84 11.92 -9.44 -21.61
C ALA A 84 10.70 -9.52 -22.54
N GLN A 85 9.68 -10.31 -22.18
CA GLN A 85 8.44 -10.42 -22.93
C GLN A 85 7.73 -9.08 -23.12
N ILE A 86 7.75 -8.24 -22.08
CA ILE A 86 7.20 -6.88 -22.18
C ILE A 86 8.03 -5.99 -23.09
N GLN A 87 9.36 -5.98 -22.97
CA GLN A 87 10.21 -5.15 -23.85
C GLN A 87 10.07 -5.54 -25.32
N ALA A 88 9.94 -6.84 -25.61
CA ALA A 88 9.67 -7.34 -26.95
C ALA A 88 8.29 -6.90 -27.47
N LEU A 89 7.25 -6.98 -26.63
CA LEU A 89 5.90 -6.47 -26.96
C LEU A 89 5.88 -4.94 -27.14
N GLU A 90 6.61 -4.17 -26.34
CA GLU A 90 6.78 -2.72 -26.49
C GLU A 90 7.40 -2.40 -27.85
N ALA A 91 8.56 -2.97 -28.16
CA ALA A 91 9.26 -2.75 -29.42
C ALA A 91 8.46 -3.20 -30.65
N TRP A 92 7.66 -4.27 -30.55
CA TRP A 92 6.79 -4.74 -31.64
C TRP A 92 5.54 -3.85 -31.82
N ILE A 93 4.91 -3.38 -30.74
CA ILE A 93 3.78 -2.43 -30.81
C ILE A 93 4.24 -1.09 -31.39
N GLU A 94 5.45 -0.63 -31.05
CA GLU A 94 6.05 0.58 -31.65
C GLU A 94 6.27 0.46 -33.16
N ARG A 95 6.63 -0.74 -33.66
CA ARG A 95 6.71 -1.05 -35.10
C ARG A 95 5.34 -1.24 -35.78
N GLY A 96 4.24 -1.08 -35.05
CA GLY A 96 2.89 -1.12 -35.60
C GLY A 96 2.09 -2.37 -35.26
N GLY A 97 2.58 -3.25 -34.38
CA GLY A 97 1.81 -4.36 -33.83
C GLY A 97 0.54 -3.92 -33.09
N ARG A 98 -0.42 -4.83 -32.93
CA ARG A 98 -1.70 -4.62 -32.22
C ARG A 98 -2.02 -5.73 -31.25
N LEU A 99 -2.40 -5.37 -30.04
CA LEU A 99 -2.59 -6.32 -28.94
C LEU A 99 -4.07 -6.57 -28.65
N ILE A 100 -4.46 -7.82 -28.47
CA ILE A 100 -5.76 -8.21 -27.92
C ILE A 100 -5.48 -9.07 -26.69
N THR A 101 -6.12 -8.76 -25.57
CA THR A 101 -5.90 -9.46 -24.29
C THR A 101 -7.22 -9.81 -23.62
N SER A 102 -7.22 -10.83 -22.77
CA SER A 102 -8.39 -11.22 -21.97
C SER A 102 -8.01 -11.72 -20.60
N GLY A 103 -8.96 -11.72 -19.67
CA GLY A 103 -8.75 -12.16 -18.29
C GLY A 103 -7.86 -11.19 -17.50
N PRO A 104 -7.33 -11.62 -16.33
CA PRO A 104 -6.52 -10.81 -15.43
C PRO A 104 -5.09 -10.58 -15.99
N VAL A 105 -5.01 -9.94 -17.16
CA VAL A 105 -3.77 -9.84 -17.93
C VAL A 105 -2.67 -9.13 -17.15
N GLY A 106 -1.55 -9.83 -16.95
CA GLY A 106 -0.42 -9.33 -16.19
C GLY A 106 -0.62 -9.18 -14.68
N ASP A 107 -1.79 -9.48 -14.09
CA ASP A 107 -2.06 -9.13 -12.68
C ASP A 107 -1.12 -9.82 -11.68
N LEU A 108 -0.62 -11.02 -11.99
CA LEU A 108 0.34 -11.76 -11.16
C LEU A 108 1.81 -11.38 -11.45
N SER A 109 2.06 -10.47 -12.39
CA SER A 109 3.40 -10.08 -12.82
C SER A 109 4.09 -9.07 -11.88
N SER A 110 5.39 -8.84 -12.09
CA SER A 110 6.15 -7.86 -11.32
C SER A 110 5.59 -6.44 -11.46
N VAL A 111 5.83 -5.57 -10.47
CA VAL A 111 5.29 -4.20 -10.46
C VAL A 111 5.73 -3.40 -11.70
N TRP A 112 6.97 -3.59 -12.16
CA TRP A 112 7.48 -2.98 -13.39
C TRP A 112 6.70 -3.48 -14.62
N VAL A 113 6.55 -4.80 -14.75
CA VAL A 113 5.77 -5.43 -15.84
C VAL A 113 4.33 -4.93 -15.85
N ARG A 114 3.66 -4.85 -14.70
CA ARG A 114 2.28 -4.35 -14.58
C ARG A 114 2.16 -2.87 -14.95
N SER A 115 3.14 -2.04 -14.57
CA SER A 115 3.18 -0.63 -14.96
C SER A 115 3.34 -0.46 -16.47
N ARG A 116 4.19 -1.28 -17.12
CA ARG A 116 4.38 -1.28 -18.57
C ARG A 116 3.19 -1.84 -19.33
N LEU A 117 2.63 -2.98 -18.93
CA LEU A 117 1.39 -3.52 -19.50
C LEU A 117 0.22 -2.52 -19.42
N ARG A 118 0.05 -1.85 -18.28
CA ARG A 118 -0.94 -0.78 -18.11
C ARG A 118 -0.72 0.37 -19.11
N SER A 119 0.53 0.75 -19.37
CA SER A 119 0.88 1.77 -20.37
C SER A 119 0.64 1.29 -21.81
N LEU A 120 0.96 0.04 -22.11
CA LEU A 120 0.78 -0.59 -23.43
C LEU A 120 -0.69 -0.75 -23.81
N LEU A 121 -1.48 -1.24 -22.87
CA LEU A 121 -2.90 -1.53 -23.06
C LEU A 121 -3.77 -0.27 -22.98
N GLY A 122 -3.27 0.80 -22.33
CA GLY A 122 -4.06 1.95 -21.88
C GLY A 122 -5.13 1.59 -20.85
N ALA A 123 -5.10 0.36 -20.32
CA ALA A 123 -6.06 -0.17 -19.39
C ALA A 123 -5.43 -1.27 -18.53
N TYR A 124 -6.11 -1.66 -17.45
CA TYR A 124 -5.72 -2.82 -16.66
C TYR A 124 -6.95 -3.52 -16.07
N TRP A 125 -6.83 -4.83 -15.81
CA TRP A 125 -7.79 -5.56 -15.01
C TRP A 125 -7.70 -5.11 -13.55
N ALA A 126 -8.79 -4.60 -12.98
CA ALA A 126 -8.78 -4.04 -11.63
C ALA A 126 -9.28 -5.01 -10.56
N PHE A 127 -10.43 -5.66 -10.79
CA PHE A 127 -11.03 -6.61 -9.86
C PHE A 127 -12.05 -7.52 -10.57
N PRO A 128 -12.19 -8.79 -10.15
CA PRO A 128 -13.25 -9.67 -10.66
C PRO A 128 -14.64 -9.18 -10.21
N LEU A 129 -15.66 -9.52 -10.99
CA LEU A 129 -17.05 -9.33 -10.61
C LEU A 129 -17.44 -10.32 -9.49
N SER A 130 -18.30 -9.89 -8.58
CA SER A 130 -18.85 -10.74 -7.51
C SER A 130 -19.91 -11.73 -8.00
N THR A 131 -20.51 -11.48 -9.17
CA THR A 131 -21.49 -12.33 -9.86
C THR A 131 -21.33 -12.21 -11.38
N PRO A 132 -21.78 -13.20 -12.17
CA PRO A 132 -21.86 -13.06 -13.63
C PRO A 132 -22.70 -11.84 -14.02
N ALA A 133 -22.30 -11.14 -15.08
CA ALA A 133 -23.03 -9.99 -15.61
C ALA A 133 -23.05 -10.03 -17.15
N SER A 134 -24.07 -9.42 -17.74
CA SER A 134 -24.18 -9.28 -19.20
C SER A 134 -23.43 -8.06 -19.71
N LEU A 135 -23.02 -8.07 -20.99
CA LEU A 135 -22.38 -6.93 -21.63
C LEU A 135 -23.40 -5.93 -22.17
N ALA A 136 -23.22 -4.65 -21.86
CA ALA A 136 -23.93 -3.53 -22.48
C ALA A 136 -22.94 -2.72 -23.36
N PRO A 137 -23.13 -2.67 -24.70
CA PRO A 137 -22.37 -1.77 -25.55
C PRO A 137 -22.56 -0.30 -25.14
N VAL A 138 -21.48 0.47 -25.09
CA VAL A 138 -21.52 1.89 -24.70
C VAL A 138 -21.97 2.72 -25.90
N GLN A 139 -23.06 3.48 -25.75
CA GLN A 139 -23.43 4.48 -26.75
C GLN A 139 -22.36 5.57 -26.84
N CYS A 140 -21.90 5.84 -28.05
CA CYS A 140 -20.66 6.54 -28.28
C CYS A 140 -20.85 7.60 -29.38
N THR A 141 -20.47 8.84 -29.10
CA THR A 141 -20.51 9.93 -30.08
C THR A 141 -19.24 9.94 -30.93
N GLY A 142 -19.37 10.14 -32.24
CA GLY A 142 -18.26 10.17 -33.21
C GLY A 142 -17.95 8.81 -33.84
N GLN A 143 -16.76 8.67 -34.44
CA GLN A 143 -16.27 7.37 -34.89
C GLN A 143 -15.98 6.47 -33.67
N CYS A 144 -16.47 5.25 -33.69
CA CYS A 144 -16.26 4.26 -32.63
C CYS A 144 -15.69 2.97 -33.25
N PRO A 145 -14.88 2.20 -32.50
CA PRO A 145 -14.57 0.82 -32.85
C PRO A 145 -15.88 0.04 -33.06
N PRO A 146 -15.95 -0.87 -34.04
CA PRO A 146 -17.13 -1.68 -34.26
C PRO A 146 -17.41 -2.57 -33.04
N VAL A 147 -18.69 -2.83 -32.78
CA VAL A 147 -19.18 -3.80 -31.80
C VAL A 147 -20.02 -4.85 -32.53
N PRO A 148 -20.05 -6.13 -32.10
CA PRO A 148 -20.84 -7.14 -32.78
C PRO A 148 -22.34 -6.85 -32.63
N GLN A 149 -23.09 -7.00 -33.72
CA GLN A 149 -24.54 -6.78 -33.75
C GLN A 149 -25.30 -8.08 -33.48
N ASN A 150 -26.55 -7.97 -33.01
CA ASN A 150 -27.49 -9.08 -32.83
C ASN A 150 -27.01 -10.21 -31.89
N LEU A 151 -26.15 -9.89 -30.92
CA LEU A 151 -25.80 -10.82 -29.85
C LEU A 151 -26.91 -10.88 -28.79
N SER A 152 -27.39 -12.08 -28.48
CA SER A 152 -28.28 -12.33 -27.34
C SER A 152 -27.57 -11.96 -26.02
N PRO A 153 -28.23 -11.25 -25.09
CA PRO A 153 -27.66 -10.99 -23.77
C PRO A 153 -27.37 -12.30 -23.03
N GLN A 154 -26.11 -12.47 -22.60
CA GLN A 154 -25.64 -13.61 -21.82
C GLN A 154 -24.82 -13.11 -20.65
N SER A 155 -25.00 -13.72 -19.48
CA SER A 155 -24.22 -13.39 -18.28
C SER A 155 -22.94 -14.21 -18.23
N LEU A 156 -21.80 -13.53 -18.07
CA LEU A 156 -20.49 -14.16 -17.97
C LEU A 156 -19.69 -13.66 -16.76
N TRP A 157 -18.80 -14.50 -16.26
CA TRP A 157 -17.82 -14.17 -15.24
C TRP A 157 -16.67 -13.37 -15.85
N GLY A 158 -16.44 -12.20 -15.26
CA GLY A 158 -15.39 -11.30 -15.69
C GLY A 158 -14.89 -10.43 -14.55
N GLY A 159 -14.36 -9.26 -14.91
CA GLY A 159 -13.84 -8.24 -14.01
C GLY A 159 -13.87 -6.86 -14.64
N ALA A 160 -13.80 -5.84 -13.79
CA ALA A 160 -13.72 -4.46 -14.22
C ALA A 160 -12.37 -4.18 -14.90
N VAL A 161 -12.42 -3.65 -16.11
CA VAL A 161 -11.25 -3.15 -16.84
C VAL A 161 -11.23 -1.63 -16.73
N ILE A 162 -10.18 -1.07 -16.14
CA ILE A 162 -10.11 0.38 -15.89
C ILE A 162 -9.22 1.05 -16.94
N PRO A 163 -9.75 2.01 -17.73
CA PRO A 163 -8.94 2.83 -18.64
C PRO A 163 -8.03 3.77 -17.84
N VAL A 164 -6.83 4.04 -18.35
CA VAL A 164 -5.81 4.88 -17.68
C VAL A 164 -5.23 6.00 -18.54
N GLY A 165 -5.65 6.13 -19.81
CA GLY A 165 -5.19 7.17 -20.72
C GLY A 165 -6.34 7.86 -21.46
N LEU A 166 -6.07 9.04 -22.02
CA LEU A 166 -7.07 9.83 -22.77
C LEU A 166 -7.58 9.10 -24.03
N ASP A 167 -6.73 8.27 -24.64
CA ASP A 167 -7.08 7.45 -25.82
C ASP A 167 -7.77 6.11 -25.47
N SER A 168 -8.08 5.89 -24.18
CA SER A 168 -8.59 4.60 -23.67
C SER A 168 -10.10 4.66 -23.49
N ARG A 169 -10.84 4.04 -24.43
CA ARG A 169 -12.30 4.14 -24.50
C ARG A 169 -12.96 2.83 -24.07
N ALA A 170 -13.87 2.91 -23.11
CA ALA A 170 -14.82 1.83 -22.83
C ALA A 170 -15.80 1.69 -24.00
N ILE A 171 -15.90 0.50 -24.60
CA ILE A 171 -16.87 0.20 -25.68
C ILE A 171 -17.96 -0.78 -25.25
N ALA A 172 -17.77 -1.48 -24.14
CA ALA A 172 -18.81 -2.20 -23.43
C ALA A 172 -18.60 -2.08 -21.92
N THR A 173 -19.71 -2.13 -21.17
CA THR A 173 -19.76 -2.13 -19.70
C THR A 173 -20.45 -3.39 -19.21
N TRP A 174 -20.18 -3.77 -17.97
CA TRP A 174 -20.92 -4.81 -17.28
C TRP A 174 -22.29 -4.29 -16.84
N GLN A 175 -23.36 -5.04 -17.09
CA GLN A 175 -24.67 -4.84 -16.49
C GLN A 175 -24.65 -5.33 -15.03
N ALA A 176 -23.89 -4.62 -14.20
CA ALA A 176 -23.68 -4.87 -12.78
C ALA A 176 -23.80 -3.54 -12.00
N ALA A 177 -23.72 -3.61 -10.67
CA ALA A 177 -23.57 -2.41 -9.84
C ALA A 177 -22.40 -1.54 -10.35
N ASP A 178 -22.60 -0.22 -10.36
CA ASP A 178 -21.68 0.81 -10.88
C ASP A 178 -21.32 0.72 -12.38
N THR A 179 -21.89 -0.23 -13.12
CA THR A 179 -21.68 -0.42 -14.57
C THR A 179 -20.21 -0.37 -15.03
N PRO A 180 -19.28 -1.08 -14.38
CA PRO A 180 -17.85 -0.95 -14.66
C PRO A 180 -17.51 -1.34 -16.11
N PRO A 181 -16.47 -0.76 -16.73
CA PRO A 181 -16.12 -1.11 -18.09
C PRO A 181 -15.71 -2.58 -18.20
N ALA A 182 -16.21 -3.22 -19.24
CA ALA A 182 -15.98 -4.63 -19.56
C ALA A 182 -15.04 -4.81 -20.75
N ILE A 183 -15.01 -3.83 -21.66
CA ILE A 183 -14.09 -3.83 -22.81
C ILE A 183 -13.55 -2.41 -22.96
N VAL A 184 -12.22 -2.29 -22.92
CA VAL A 184 -11.52 -1.03 -23.19
C VAL A 184 -10.65 -1.20 -24.44
N VAL A 185 -10.70 -0.20 -25.32
CA VAL A 185 -9.96 -0.15 -26.57
C VAL A 185 -9.13 1.14 -26.63
N THR A 186 -7.92 1.01 -27.16
CA THR A 186 -7.03 2.10 -27.59
C THR A 186 -6.69 1.92 -29.07
N PRO A 187 -6.03 2.90 -29.73
CA PRO A 187 -5.53 2.73 -31.10
C PRO A 187 -4.56 1.55 -31.28
N ARG A 188 -3.99 1.00 -30.19
CA ARG A 188 -2.97 -0.06 -30.21
C ARG A 188 -3.39 -1.38 -29.55
N ALA A 189 -4.38 -1.36 -28.66
CA ALA A 189 -4.77 -2.53 -27.87
C ALA A 189 -6.28 -2.63 -27.56
N THR A 190 -6.78 -3.86 -27.41
CA THR A 190 -8.13 -4.20 -26.92
C THR A 190 -8.01 -5.14 -25.73
N LEU A 191 -8.64 -4.81 -24.60
CA LEU A 191 -8.67 -5.65 -23.40
C LEU A 191 -10.12 -6.08 -23.09
N PHE A 192 -10.37 -7.39 -23.14
CA PHE A 192 -11.61 -8.04 -22.75
C PHE A 192 -11.61 -8.40 -21.25
N GLY A 193 -12.60 -7.92 -20.51
CA GLY A 193 -12.74 -8.11 -19.08
C GLY A 193 -13.25 -9.48 -18.64
N TRP A 194 -13.09 -10.56 -19.42
CA TRP A 194 -13.50 -11.92 -19.02
C TRP A 194 -12.48 -12.99 -19.36
N TYR A 195 -12.63 -14.16 -18.75
CA TYR A 195 -11.81 -15.33 -19.04
C TYR A 195 -12.27 -15.99 -20.34
N TRP A 196 -11.39 -16.03 -21.34
CA TRP A 196 -11.65 -16.68 -22.62
C TRP A 196 -11.68 -18.20 -22.49
N GLY A 197 -12.64 -18.87 -23.12
CA GLY A 197 -12.58 -20.33 -23.24
C GLY A 197 -12.70 -21.13 -21.93
N GLN A 198 -13.11 -20.51 -20.81
CA GLN A 198 -13.36 -21.26 -19.57
C GLN A 198 -14.78 -21.83 -19.55
N ALA A 199 -14.92 -23.14 -19.34
CA ALA A 199 -16.23 -23.80 -19.31
C ALA A 199 -17.18 -23.21 -18.26
N ASN A 200 -16.64 -22.71 -17.14
CA ASN A 200 -17.41 -22.12 -16.05
C ASN A 200 -17.58 -20.60 -16.17
N SER A 201 -17.07 -19.93 -17.22
CA SER A 201 -17.19 -18.47 -17.35
C SER A 201 -18.56 -18.00 -17.86
N GLY A 202 -19.43 -18.90 -18.35
CA GLY A 202 -20.79 -18.56 -18.79
C GLY A 202 -20.92 -17.89 -20.16
N GLY A 203 -19.82 -17.45 -20.78
CA GLY A 203 -19.82 -16.92 -22.15
C GLY A 203 -19.95 -18.02 -23.20
N SER A 204 -20.96 -17.94 -24.07
CA SER A 204 -21.10 -18.91 -25.15
C SER A 204 -20.02 -18.72 -26.23
N PRO A 205 -19.69 -19.78 -26.99
CA PRO A 205 -18.71 -19.67 -28.07
C PRO A 205 -19.07 -18.57 -29.08
N GLU A 206 -20.34 -18.37 -29.38
CA GLU A 206 -20.84 -17.36 -30.33
C GLU A 206 -20.55 -15.94 -29.84
N LEU A 207 -20.81 -15.67 -28.55
CA LEU A 207 -20.57 -14.36 -27.93
C LEU A 207 -19.08 -14.01 -27.98
N GLU A 208 -18.22 -14.90 -27.48
CA GLU A 208 -16.78 -14.68 -27.44
C GLU A 208 -16.21 -14.58 -28.86
N SER A 209 -16.52 -15.53 -29.73
CA SER A 209 -16.05 -15.54 -31.13
C SER A 209 -16.42 -14.27 -31.91
N ALA A 210 -17.63 -13.74 -31.71
CA ALA A 210 -18.06 -12.51 -32.34
C ALA A 210 -17.27 -11.27 -31.88
N TRP A 211 -16.98 -11.17 -30.57
CA TRP A 211 -16.16 -10.08 -30.02
C TRP A 211 -14.71 -10.14 -30.51
N LEU A 212 -14.07 -11.32 -30.52
CA LEU A 212 -12.71 -11.46 -31.05
C LEU A 212 -12.65 -11.18 -32.55
N ARG A 213 -13.58 -11.73 -33.34
CA ARG A 213 -13.67 -11.44 -34.78
C ARG A 213 -13.79 -9.94 -35.05
N THR A 214 -14.61 -9.24 -34.27
CA THR A 214 -14.80 -7.79 -34.40
C THR A 214 -13.54 -7.01 -34.04
N ALA A 215 -12.86 -7.35 -32.93
CA ALA A 215 -11.61 -6.70 -32.53
C ALA A 215 -10.46 -6.96 -33.52
N VAL A 216 -10.35 -8.19 -34.04
CA VAL A 216 -9.33 -8.57 -35.03
C VAL A 216 -9.57 -7.87 -36.37
N LEU A 217 -10.82 -7.81 -36.86
CA LEU A 217 -11.14 -7.11 -38.11
C LEU A 217 -10.95 -5.60 -37.99
N ASN A 218 -11.19 -5.00 -36.82
CA ASN A 218 -10.88 -3.59 -36.55
C ASN A 218 -9.38 -3.26 -36.74
N TYR A 219 -8.48 -4.21 -36.44
CA TYR A 219 -7.04 -4.06 -36.71
C TYR A 219 -6.61 -4.54 -38.11
N GLY A 220 -7.52 -5.13 -38.90
CA GLY A 220 -7.23 -5.68 -40.22
C GLY A 220 -7.12 -4.66 -41.36
N ASN A 221 -7.52 -3.40 -41.14
CA ASN A 221 -7.50 -2.30 -42.13
C ASN A 221 -6.57 -1.15 -41.66
N LEU A 222 -5.30 -1.17 -42.06
CA LEU A 222 -4.26 -0.15 -41.74
C LEU A 222 -3.58 0.29 -43.06
N PRO A 223 -3.07 1.53 -43.27
CA PRO A 223 -2.46 2.48 -42.31
C PRO A 223 -3.04 3.95 -42.47
N PRO A 224 -2.44 5.10 -42.02
CA PRO A 224 -1.10 5.33 -41.47
C PRO A 224 -0.93 6.22 -40.23
N VAL A 225 0.32 6.24 -39.75
CA VAL A 225 0.90 7.23 -38.82
C VAL A 225 1.50 8.39 -39.62
N THR A 226 1.36 9.63 -39.15
CA THR A 226 2.20 10.77 -39.56
C THR A 226 2.54 11.66 -38.36
N ALA A 227 3.78 12.14 -38.31
CA ALA A 227 4.28 13.09 -37.30
C ALA A 227 3.90 14.54 -37.66
N PRO A 228 3.81 15.47 -36.69
CA PRO A 228 3.31 16.82 -36.96
C PRO A 228 4.30 17.64 -37.79
N THR A 229 3.80 18.20 -38.91
CA THR A 229 4.42 19.30 -39.65
C THR A 229 3.59 20.57 -39.47
N ALA A 230 4.25 21.71 -39.33
CA ALA A 230 3.59 22.98 -39.02
C ALA A 230 3.11 23.71 -40.29
N SER A 231 1.86 24.18 -40.29
CA SER A 231 1.43 25.40 -41.00
C SER A 231 -0.02 25.80 -40.68
N THR A 232 -0.24 27.10 -40.54
CA THR A 232 -1.52 27.84 -40.61
C THR A 232 -1.58 28.53 -42.00
N PRO A 233 -2.66 29.21 -42.47
CA PRO A 233 -3.97 29.48 -41.85
C PRO A 233 -5.21 29.34 -42.81
N SER A 234 -6.36 29.84 -42.35
CA SER A 234 -7.64 30.11 -43.08
C SER A 234 -8.65 28.94 -43.15
N GLY A 235 -9.96 29.15 -42.99
CA GLY A 235 -10.68 30.33 -42.51
C GLY A 235 -12.22 30.21 -42.56
N SER A 236 -12.90 30.84 -41.60
CA SER A 236 -14.24 31.45 -41.70
C SER A 236 -15.53 30.61 -41.90
N ARG A 237 -16.57 30.96 -41.10
CA ARG A 237 -18.05 30.80 -41.31
C ARG A 237 -18.71 29.44 -41.00
N ILE A 238 -19.98 29.31 -40.57
CA ILE A 238 -20.99 30.15 -39.85
C ILE A 238 -22.16 29.18 -39.44
N TYR A 239 -22.87 29.42 -38.32
CA TYR A 239 -24.26 29.00 -37.89
C TYR A 239 -24.94 27.71 -38.47
N ARG A 240 -25.84 26.98 -37.76
CA ARG A 240 -27.03 27.45 -36.99
C ARG A 240 -27.67 26.31 -36.16
N GLN A 241 -28.43 26.64 -35.11
CA GLN A 241 -29.45 25.75 -34.48
C GLN A 241 -30.77 25.72 -35.31
N PRO A 242 -31.72 24.80 -35.01
CA PRO A 242 -32.81 25.03 -34.04
C PRO A 242 -32.99 23.84 -33.04
N SER A 243 -33.54 23.91 -31.82
CA SER A 243 -34.62 24.69 -31.16
C SER A 243 -36.04 24.10 -31.29
N THR A 244 -36.58 23.49 -30.20
CA THR A 244 -38.00 23.38 -29.79
C THR A 244 -38.10 22.67 -28.41
N THR A 245 -38.32 23.35 -27.28
CA THR A 245 -39.59 23.78 -26.60
C THR A 245 -40.25 22.76 -25.65
N VAL A 246 -40.65 23.26 -24.46
CA VAL A 246 -41.22 22.56 -23.28
C VAL A 246 -42.73 22.88 -23.12
N PRO A 247 -43.55 22.10 -22.39
CA PRO A 247 -44.02 22.45 -21.02
C PRO A 247 -44.02 21.21 -20.06
N GLY A 248 -44.12 21.24 -18.72
CA GLY A 248 -44.89 22.08 -17.78
C GLY A 248 -46.18 21.33 -17.36
N VAL A 249 -46.61 21.16 -16.10
CA VAL A 249 -46.17 21.62 -14.74
C VAL A 249 -46.69 20.56 -13.70
N ALA A 250 -46.11 20.31 -12.50
CA ALA A 250 -46.63 20.75 -11.17
C ALA A 250 -46.23 19.86 -9.95
N ARG A 251 -46.70 20.27 -8.75
CA ARG A 251 -46.83 19.63 -7.40
C ARG A 251 -48.23 20.05 -6.86
N PRO A 252 -48.86 19.52 -5.76
CA PRO A 252 -48.32 19.07 -4.45
C PRO A 252 -49.16 17.86 -3.86
N PRO A 253 -49.54 17.70 -2.56
CA PRO A 253 -48.99 18.12 -1.24
C PRO A 253 -48.82 16.95 -0.19
N VAL A 254 -48.51 17.30 1.06
CA VAL A 254 -48.35 16.44 2.27
C VAL A 254 -49.66 16.36 3.09
N PRO A 255 -49.86 15.30 3.93
CA PRO A 255 -50.49 15.49 5.23
C PRO A 255 -49.86 14.74 6.43
N SER A 256 -50.23 15.17 7.64
CA SER A 256 -50.05 14.55 8.97
C SER A 256 -51.19 15.09 9.87
N PRO A 257 -51.38 14.71 11.16
CA PRO A 257 -50.91 13.57 11.97
C PRO A 257 -52.08 12.79 12.63
N ARG A 258 -51.84 11.85 13.56
CA ARG A 258 -52.80 11.48 14.63
C ARG A 258 -52.13 10.85 15.87
N GLN A 259 -52.73 11.05 17.04
CA GLN A 259 -52.25 10.63 18.38
C GLN A 259 -52.87 9.30 18.85
N GLY A 260 -52.26 8.68 19.87
CA GLY A 260 -52.84 7.58 20.67
C GLY A 260 -52.12 7.42 22.02
N MET A 261 -52.86 7.22 23.11
CA MET A 261 -52.37 7.34 24.51
C MET A 261 -52.06 6.01 25.21
N LEU A 262 -51.10 6.07 26.16
CA LEU A 262 -51.02 5.39 27.47
C LEU A 262 -51.36 3.88 27.61
N ARG A 263 -50.40 3.12 28.17
CA ARG A 263 -50.47 2.58 29.57
C ARG A 263 -49.20 1.80 29.98
N SER A 264 -48.86 1.89 31.26
CA SER A 264 -48.02 0.91 32.00
C SER A 264 -48.93 0.24 33.07
N PRO A 265 -48.53 -0.88 33.71
CA PRO A 265 -47.64 -0.78 34.88
C PRO A 265 -46.67 -1.95 35.13
N GLN A 266 -45.86 -1.75 36.17
CA GLN A 266 -44.84 -2.57 36.85
C GLN A 266 -45.18 -4.06 37.13
N THR A 267 -44.13 -4.89 37.30
CA THR A 267 -43.93 -5.74 38.51
C THR A 267 -42.55 -6.46 38.55
N ALA A 268 -42.00 -6.61 39.77
CA ALA A 268 -40.81 -7.39 40.20
C ALA A 268 -40.81 -7.43 41.76
N PRO A 269 -39.93 -8.15 42.50
CA PRO A 269 -39.07 -9.32 42.21
C PRO A 269 -39.47 -10.53 43.14
N PRO A 270 -38.57 -11.46 43.57
CA PRO A 270 -37.68 -11.22 44.73
C PRO A 270 -36.27 -11.89 44.70
N MET A 271 -35.46 -11.63 45.75
CA MET A 271 -34.05 -12.03 45.95
C MET A 271 -33.86 -13.28 46.82
N ILE A 272 -32.67 -13.93 46.78
CA ILE A 272 -32.09 -14.71 47.91
C ILE A 272 -30.58 -14.46 48.09
N ARG A 273 -30.21 -14.26 49.37
CA ARG A 273 -28.90 -14.16 50.09
C ARG A 273 -27.89 -15.29 49.76
N ALA A 274 -26.55 -15.20 49.89
CA ALA A 274 -25.57 -14.56 50.81
C ALA A 274 -25.12 -15.42 52.04
N ASN A 275 -23.79 -15.63 52.16
CA ASN A 275 -22.91 -16.01 53.31
C ASN A 275 -21.47 -16.19 52.72
N GLN A 276 -20.31 -15.76 53.23
CA GLN A 276 -19.63 -15.84 54.56
C GLN A 276 -19.30 -17.32 54.93
N ASP A 277 -18.06 -17.74 55.26
CA ASP A 277 -17.10 -17.10 56.19
C ASP A 277 -15.57 -17.41 55.97
N LYS A 278 -14.73 -16.84 56.87
CA LYS A 278 -13.24 -16.86 57.00
C LYS A 278 -12.68 -18.10 57.77
N PRO A 279 -11.36 -18.45 57.77
CA PRO A 279 -10.31 -17.72 58.53
C PRO A 279 -8.86 -17.73 57.95
N ILE A 280 -7.93 -17.19 58.75
CA ILE A 280 -6.56 -16.72 58.42
C ILE A 280 -5.48 -17.75 58.81
N LEU A 281 -4.36 -17.82 58.08
CA LEU A 281 -3.04 -18.23 58.62
C LEU A 281 -1.88 -17.60 57.83
N ALA A 282 -0.67 -17.61 58.42
CA ALA A 282 0.43 -16.68 58.10
C ALA A 282 1.30 -17.04 56.88
N ALA A 283 2.09 -16.06 56.43
CA ALA A 283 2.92 -16.13 55.22
C ALA A 283 4.25 -16.88 55.39
N PRO A 284 4.70 -17.58 54.34
CA PRO A 284 6.12 -17.77 54.03
C PRO A 284 6.52 -16.95 52.78
N THR A 285 7.72 -16.38 52.81
CA THR A 285 8.32 -15.62 51.70
C THR A 285 8.66 -16.54 50.52
N PRO A 286 8.21 -16.26 49.27
CA PRO A 286 8.68 -16.96 48.09
C PRO A 286 9.79 -16.19 47.37
N SER A 287 10.87 -16.91 47.13
CA SER A 287 11.91 -16.66 46.13
C SER A 287 11.43 -16.00 44.83
N VAL A 288 12.24 -15.08 44.31
CA VAL A 288 12.09 -14.47 42.97
C VAL A 288 12.07 -15.57 41.90
N PRO A 289 10.96 -15.76 41.15
CA PRO A 289 10.95 -16.67 40.01
C PRO A 289 11.76 -16.06 38.87
N GLN A 290 12.63 -16.86 38.25
CA GLN A 290 13.26 -16.49 36.99
C GLN A 290 12.18 -16.22 35.93
N SER A 291 12.39 -15.18 35.12
CA SER A 291 11.43 -14.76 34.09
C SER A 291 11.19 -15.88 33.07
N PRO A 292 9.95 -16.37 32.87
CA PRO A 292 9.65 -17.29 31.78
C PRO A 292 9.90 -16.60 30.43
N SER A 293 10.58 -17.29 29.53
CA SER A 293 10.86 -16.78 28.18
C SER A 293 9.57 -16.47 27.41
N ALA A 294 9.60 -15.40 26.61
CA ALA A 294 8.45 -14.91 25.85
C ALA A 294 8.05 -15.88 24.72
N ASP A 295 7.15 -16.82 25.02
CA ASP A 295 6.61 -17.73 24.01
C ASP A 295 5.46 -17.14 23.19
N LYS A 296 5.32 -17.66 21.97
CA LYS A 296 4.64 -17.01 20.83
C LYS A 296 3.11 -17.11 20.90
N VAL A 297 2.43 -15.96 21.08
CA VAL A 297 1.30 -15.51 20.23
C VAL A 297 1.25 -13.97 20.29
N SER A 298 1.78 -13.31 19.27
CA SER A 298 1.42 -11.92 18.96
C SER A 298 0.19 -11.91 18.05
N GLU A 299 -0.52 -10.77 17.98
CA GLU A 299 -1.60 -10.50 17.00
C GLU A 299 -1.22 -11.06 15.62
N PRO A 300 -2.18 -11.59 14.81
CA PRO A 300 -1.88 -12.38 13.62
C PRO A 300 -0.87 -11.69 12.71
N VAL A 301 0.39 -12.07 12.90
CA VAL A 301 1.51 -11.72 12.05
C VAL A 301 1.12 -12.27 10.70
N ILE A 302 0.99 -11.40 9.69
CA ILE A 302 0.87 -11.83 8.28
C ILE A 302 1.97 -12.86 8.09
N PRO A 303 1.65 -14.15 7.85
CA PRO A 303 2.53 -15.24 8.23
C PRO A 303 3.99 -14.95 7.87
N ALA A 304 4.79 -14.82 8.92
CA ALA A 304 6.22 -14.71 8.80
C ALA A 304 6.72 -16.08 8.36
N GLU A 305 6.66 -16.32 7.04
CA GLU A 305 7.62 -17.17 6.37
C GLU A 305 8.98 -16.79 6.96
N ARG A 306 9.63 -17.76 7.59
CA ARG A 306 10.92 -17.54 8.23
C ARG A 306 11.93 -17.24 7.13
N LEU A 307 13.03 -16.60 7.53
CA LEU A 307 14.24 -16.39 6.73
C LEU A 307 14.42 -17.40 5.60
N SER A 308 14.74 -16.87 4.41
CA SER A 308 15.36 -17.59 3.28
C SER A 308 14.49 -18.62 2.51
N ARG A 309 13.82 -18.17 1.43
CA ARG A 309 13.65 -19.01 0.22
C ARG A 309 15.00 -19.33 -0.45
N VAL A 310 16.02 -18.50 -0.20
CA VAL A 310 17.44 -18.82 -0.41
C VAL A 310 17.95 -19.58 0.82
N SER A 311 17.40 -20.76 1.11
CA SER A 311 18.04 -21.70 2.03
C SER A 311 19.06 -22.53 1.23
N PRO A 312 20.21 -22.94 1.81
CA PRO A 312 21.14 -23.85 1.14
C PRO A 312 20.39 -25.13 0.74
N SER A 313 20.19 -25.30 -0.56
CA SER A 313 19.25 -26.28 -1.10
C SER A 313 19.68 -26.68 -2.50
N ASN A 314 19.63 -27.99 -2.76
CA ASN A 314 19.90 -28.58 -4.07
C ASN A 314 18.67 -28.55 -5.01
N LEU A 315 17.55 -27.95 -4.60
CA LEU A 315 16.43 -27.72 -5.52
C LEU A 315 16.91 -26.88 -6.71
N PRO A 316 16.53 -27.20 -7.96
CA PRO A 316 16.89 -26.39 -9.12
C PRO A 316 16.60 -24.90 -8.91
N ILE A 317 17.47 -24.04 -9.44
CA ILE A 317 17.18 -22.61 -9.59
C ILE A 317 16.69 -22.44 -11.03
N THR A 318 15.43 -22.07 -11.21
CA THR A 318 14.90 -21.76 -12.56
C THR A 318 15.53 -20.48 -13.10
N PRO A 319 15.56 -20.25 -14.43
CA PRO A 319 16.10 -19.01 -15.00
C PRO A 319 15.42 -17.74 -14.44
N VAL A 320 14.10 -17.80 -14.20
CA VAL A 320 13.33 -16.70 -13.60
C VAL A 320 13.74 -16.44 -12.15
N GLU A 321 13.99 -17.49 -11.36
CA GLU A 321 14.53 -17.36 -10.00
C GLU A 321 15.96 -16.83 -10.01
N ALA A 322 16.82 -17.30 -10.91
CA ALA A 322 18.19 -16.79 -11.03
C ALA A 322 18.22 -15.28 -11.30
N ILE A 323 17.37 -14.81 -12.22
CA ILE A 323 17.21 -13.38 -12.52
C ILE A 323 16.71 -12.61 -11.29
N ALA A 324 15.67 -13.09 -10.61
CA ALA A 324 15.12 -12.42 -9.43
C ALA A 324 16.15 -12.33 -8.29
N LEU A 325 16.85 -13.44 -8.00
CA LEU A 325 17.86 -13.54 -6.96
C LEU A 325 19.07 -12.63 -7.23
N ARG A 326 19.50 -12.54 -8.50
CA ARG A 326 20.52 -11.59 -8.93
C ARG A 326 20.04 -10.14 -8.75
N GLN A 327 18.83 -9.81 -9.20
CA GLN A 327 18.25 -8.47 -9.09
C GLN A 327 18.09 -8.00 -7.63
N ASP A 328 17.80 -8.90 -6.68
CA ASP A 328 17.73 -8.58 -5.26
C ASP A 328 19.09 -8.13 -4.70
N VAL A 329 20.18 -8.79 -5.13
CA VAL A 329 21.56 -8.41 -4.75
C VAL A 329 22.02 -7.16 -5.49
N GLU A 330 21.71 -6.99 -6.78
CA GLU A 330 22.01 -5.75 -7.53
C GLU A 330 21.32 -4.53 -6.91
N GLN A 331 20.07 -4.66 -6.45
CA GLN A 331 19.37 -3.61 -5.70
C GLN A 331 20.01 -3.33 -4.33
N LEU A 332 20.60 -4.32 -3.68
CA LEU A 332 21.32 -4.14 -2.41
C LEU A 332 22.68 -3.46 -2.62
N ILE A 333 23.43 -3.84 -3.67
CA ILE A 333 24.63 -3.13 -4.11
C ILE A 333 24.30 -1.65 -4.34
N GLY A 334 23.22 -1.37 -5.08
CA GLY A 334 22.74 -0.01 -5.33
C GLY A 334 22.39 0.79 -4.07
N ARG A 335 21.78 0.17 -3.04
CA ARG A 335 21.53 0.82 -1.74
C ARG A 335 22.81 1.16 -0.99
N VAL A 336 23.79 0.25 -0.98
CA VAL A 336 25.09 0.49 -0.32
C VAL A 336 25.88 1.57 -1.06
N GLU A 337 25.82 1.59 -2.40
CA GLU A 337 26.39 2.65 -3.25
C GLU A 337 25.69 4.01 -3.01
N SER A 338 24.35 4.06 -2.99
CA SER A 338 23.55 5.25 -2.65
C SER A 338 23.95 5.82 -1.28
N THR A 339 23.98 4.96 -0.25
CA THR A 339 24.35 5.36 1.12
C THR A 339 25.80 5.84 1.18
N SER A 340 26.71 5.20 0.45
CA SER A 340 28.13 5.58 0.39
C SER A 340 28.35 6.91 -0.31
N LEU A 341 27.60 7.20 -1.38
CA LEU A 341 27.60 8.51 -2.03
C LEU A 341 27.11 9.59 -1.07
N ALA A 342 25.97 9.39 -0.41
CA ALA A 342 25.41 10.33 0.55
C ALA A 342 26.42 10.69 1.66
N VAL A 343 27.09 9.70 2.25
CA VAL A 343 28.19 9.91 3.22
C VAL A 343 29.39 10.62 2.60
N SER A 344 29.76 10.29 1.37
CA SER A 344 30.93 10.90 0.71
C SER A 344 30.70 12.36 0.36
N ALA A 345 29.50 12.72 -0.10
CA ALA A 345 29.09 14.08 -0.42
C ALA A 345 29.15 15.02 0.81
N VAL A 346 28.82 14.50 2.00
CA VAL A 346 28.88 15.27 3.26
C VAL A 346 30.31 15.44 3.76
N ASN A 347 31.14 14.40 3.67
CA ASN A 347 32.49 14.39 4.25
C ASN A 347 33.58 14.88 3.28
N GLY A 348 33.26 15.09 1.99
CA GLY A 348 34.22 15.47 0.95
C GLY A 348 35.17 14.34 0.52
N THR A 349 35.17 13.20 1.22
CA THR A 349 36.04 12.04 0.97
C THR A 349 35.27 10.89 0.36
N ALA A 350 35.77 10.32 -0.75
CA ALA A 350 35.16 9.15 -1.37
C ALA A 350 35.22 7.92 -0.45
N THR A 351 34.04 7.35 -0.15
CA THR A 351 33.89 6.11 0.62
C THR A 351 33.47 5.01 -0.34
N ARG A 352 34.32 4.00 -0.56
CA ARG A 352 34.01 2.84 -1.42
C ARG A 352 34.15 1.55 -0.61
N PRO A 353 33.04 1.00 -0.07
CA PRO A 353 33.06 -0.30 0.59
C PRO A 353 33.60 -1.40 -0.32
N GLY A 354 34.67 -2.09 0.09
CA GLY A 354 35.27 -3.21 -0.67
C GLY A 354 34.28 -4.34 -0.95
N ALA A 355 33.27 -4.50 -0.09
CA ALA A 355 32.15 -5.43 -0.25
C ALA A 355 31.36 -5.22 -1.57
N ILE A 356 31.33 -4.01 -2.14
CA ILE A 356 30.66 -3.77 -3.44
C ILE A 356 31.39 -4.49 -4.57
N ALA A 357 32.72 -4.41 -4.62
CA ALA A 357 33.52 -5.07 -5.64
C ALA A 357 33.43 -6.60 -5.49
N GLN A 358 33.54 -7.09 -4.25
CA GLN A 358 33.37 -8.51 -3.90
C GLN A 358 31.98 -9.02 -4.30
N ALA A 359 30.92 -8.26 -4.05
CA ALA A 359 29.55 -8.63 -4.43
C ALA A 359 29.33 -8.70 -5.94
N ARG A 360 29.95 -7.80 -6.72
CA ARG A 360 29.89 -7.87 -8.19
C ARG A 360 30.56 -9.15 -8.70
N THR A 361 31.75 -9.49 -8.23
CA THR A 361 32.42 -10.77 -8.54
C THR A 361 31.63 -12.00 -8.04
N ALA A 362 30.94 -11.88 -6.91
CA ALA A 362 30.09 -12.95 -6.39
C ALA A 362 28.85 -13.21 -7.26
N LEU A 363 28.31 -12.18 -7.93
CA LEU A 363 27.22 -12.35 -8.91
C LEU A 363 27.69 -13.07 -10.17
N ASP A 364 28.91 -12.79 -10.66
CA ASP A 364 29.50 -13.52 -11.78
C ASP A 364 29.71 -15.01 -11.41
N ARG A 365 30.20 -15.29 -10.19
CA ARG A 365 30.33 -16.66 -9.67
C ARG A 365 28.96 -17.34 -9.48
N PHE A 366 27.95 -16.62 -9.00
CA PHE A 366 26.59 -17.16 -8.85
C PHE A 366 26.05 -17.67 -10.19
N GLN A 367 26.19 -16.88 -11.26
CA GLN A 367 25.76 -17.28 -12.60
C GLN A 367 26.45 -18.59 -13.05
N ALA A 368 27.78 -18.67 -12.90
CA ALA A 368 28.54 -19.87 -13.23
C ALA A 368 28.12 -21.10 -12.41
N LEU A 369 27.79 -20.93 -11.11
CA LEU A 369 27.31 -22.02 -10.25
C LEU A 369 25.90 -22.50 -10.65
N VAL A 370 25.02 -21.61 -11.10
CA VAL A 370 23.69 -21.97 -11.64
C VAL A 370 23.84 -22.78 -12.93
N GLU A 371 24.72 -22.35 -13.85
CA GLU A 371 25.02 -23.06 -15.10
C GLU A 371 25.64 -24.45 -14.86
N GLN A 372 26.48 -24.58 -13.83
CA GLN A 372 27.04 -25.84 -13.35
C GLN A 372 26.05 -26.71 -12.53
N GLN A 373 24.81 -26.25 -12.35
CA GLN A 373 23.76 -26.90 -11.55
C GLN A 373 24.12 -27.07 -10.06
N ASN A 374 25.11 -26.31 -9.56
CA ASN A 374 25.55 -26.32 -8.16
C ASN A 374 24.67 -25.37 -7.33
N TYR A 375 23.37 -25.72 -7.23
CA TYR A 375 22.34 -24.82 -6.72
C TYR A 375 22.46 -24.49 -5.22
N ALA A 376 23.03 -25.39 -4.40
CA ALA A 376 23.23 -25.10 -2.97
C ALA A 376 24.36 -24.09 -2.76
N GLU A 377 25.49 -24.24 -3.46
CA GLU A 377 26.59 -23.27 -3.40
C GLU A 377 26.16 -21.93 -4.01
N ALA A 378 25.41 -21.94 -5.12
CA ALA A 378 24.82 -20.74 -5.71
C ALA A 378 23.95 -19.97 -4.69
N ARG A 379 23.07 -20.69 -3.95
CA ARG A 379 22.26 -20.08 -2.88
C ARG A 379 23.12 -19.56 -1.73
N GLN A 380 24.09 -20.33 -1.24
CA GLN A 380 24.99 -19.92 -0.16
C GLN A 380 25.79 -18.67 -0.53
N GLN A 381 26.38 -18.62 -1.74
CA GLN A 381 27.13 -17.47 -2.25
C GLN A 381 26.30 -16.19 -2.21
N LEU A 382 25.00 -16.25 -2.52
CA LEU A 382 24.11 -15.09 -2.41
C LEU A 382 23.78 -14.71 -0.95
N ILE A 383 23.60 -15.67 -0.04
CA ILE A 383 23.40 -15.40 1.39
C ILE A 383 24.61 -14.62 1.92
N ASP A 384 25.81 -15.17 1.73
CA ASP A 384 27.07 -14.58 2.19
C ASP A 384 27.28 -13.18 1.62
N THR A 385 27.00 -13.00 0.32
CA THR A 385 27.11 -11.71 -0.36
C THR A 385 26.13 -10.67 0.22
N ARG A 386 24.90 -11.07 0.56
CA ARG A 386 23.93 -10.16 1.19
C ARG A 386 24.35 -9.78 2.60
N GLU A 387 24.85 -10.72 3.40
CA GLU A 387 25.35 -10.43 4.74
C GLU A 387 26.56 -9.49 4.70
N GLN A 388 27.50 -9.70 3.78
CA GLN A 388 28.66 -8.82 3.56
C GLN A 388 28.22 -7.40 3.14
N LEU A 389 27.30 -7.26 2.19
CA LEU A 389 26.79 -5.95 1.77
C LEU A 389 26.04 -5.21 2.88
N ILE A 390 25.17 -5.90 3.61
CA ILE A 390 24.37 -5.27 4.68
C ILE A 390 25.26 -4.88 5.87
N THR A 391 26.29 -5.66 6.20
CA THR A 391 27.27 -5.28 7.23
C THR A 391 28.22 -4.16 6.76
N ALA A 392 28.36 -3.95 5.45
CA ALA A 392 29.18 -2.89 4.86
C ALA A 392 28.49 -1.52 4.74
N TYR A 393 27.24 -1.34 5.21
CA TYR A 393 26.60 -0.02 5.26
C TYR A 393 27.47 0.98 6.06
N PRO A 394 27.76 2.18 5.51
CA PRO A 394 28.54 3.19 6.21
C PRO A 394 27.97 3.58 7.57
N ALA A 395 28.63 3.17 8.66
CA ALA A 395 28.29 3.55 10.03
C ALA A 395 28.79 4.98 10.39
N ARG A 396 28.67 5.92 9.46
CA ARG A 396 29.12 7.32 9.56
C ARG A 396 27.97 8.28 9.30
N ARG A 397 28.16 9.53 9.71
CA ARG A 397 27.13 10.57 9.60
C ARG A 397 26.61 10.73 8.17
N LEU A 398 25.29 10.62 8.04
CA LEU A 398 24.55 10.84 6.80
C LEU A 398 24.23 12.34 6.60
N PRO A 399 23.91 12.76 5.37
CA PRO A 399 23.36 14.10 5.13
C PRO A 399 22.08 14.31 5.92
N GLU A 400 21.78 15.58 6.17
CA GLU A 400 20.55 15.92 6.86
C GLU A 400 19.36 15.71 5.91
N THR A 401 18.59 14.65 6.16
CA THR A 401 17.52 14.18 5.28
C THR A 401 16.15 14.74 5.64
N ALA A 402 16.00 15.51 6.73
CA ALA A 402 14.73 15.99 7.27
C ALA A 402 13.65 14.86 7.27
N GLU A 403 13.77 13.93 8.22
CA GLU A 403 13.00 12.68 8.26
C GLU A 403 12.28 12.48 9.61
N ILE A 404 11.09 11.87 9.55
CA ILE A 404 10.39 11.36 10.73
C ILE A 404 11.12 10.08 11.18
N ARG A 405 11.63 10.09 12.41
CA ARG A 405 12.34 8.97 13.04
C ARG A 405 11.56 8.62 14.29
N ALA A 406 10.50 7.85 14.10
CA ALA A 406 9.55 7.54 15.15
C ALA A 406 9.91 6.26 15.91
N MET A 407 9.58 6.22 17.20
CA MET A 407 9.68 5.03 18.05
C MET A 407 8.36 4.80 18.77
N TRP A 408 7.83 3.58 18.74
CA TRP A 408 6.81 3.15 19.70
C TRP A 408 7.47 2.83 21.03
N LEU A 409 7.12 3.57 22.07
CA LEU A 409 7.58 3.32 23.44
C LEU A 409 6.42 2.65 24.19
N ASP A 410 6.56 1.34 24.31
CA ASP A 410 5.56 0.40 24.84
C ASP A 410 5.47 0.43 26.38
N ARG A 411 4.35 -0.03 26.91
CA ARG A 411 4.10 -0.15 28.36
C ARG A 411 5.13 -1.05 29.06
N GLY A 412 5.68 -2.06 28.41
CA GLY A 412 6.74 -2.89 28.99
C GLY A 412 7.94 -2.03 29.39
N THR A 413 8.42 -1.23 28.44
CA THR A 413 9.45 -0.19 28.63
C THR A 413 9.05 0.84 29.70
N ILE A 414 7.80 1.35 29.70
CA ILE A 414 7.33 2.34 30.69
C ILE A 414 7.33 1.75 32.12
N VAL A 415 6.81 0.53 32.28
CA VAL A 415 6.75 -0.15 33.58
C VAL A 415 8.15 -0.49 34.09
N GLN A 416 9.05 -0.93 33.21
CA GLN A 416 10.45 -1.19 33.56
C GLN A 416 11.21 0.09 33.96
N ALA A 417 10.88 1.24 33.37
CA ALA A 417 11.45 2.53 33.75
C ALA A 417 11.12 2.92 35.21
N GLY A 418 9.90 2.61 35.65
CA GLY A 418 9.42 2.70 37.04
C GLY A 418 9.44 4.09 37.70
N SER A 419 9.97 5.13 37.03
CA SER A 419 10.20 6.46 37.56
C SER A 419 10.57 7.45 36.45
N GLU A 420 10.45 8.76 36.72
CA GLU A 420 10.96 9.81 35.83
C GLU A 420 12.46 9.64 35.53
N ARG A 421 13.28 9.23 36.51
CA ARG A 421 14.73 9.01 36.32
C ARG A 421 15.02 7.86 35.36
N GLY A 422 14.32 6.73 35.48
CA GLY A 422 14.47 5.61 34.56
C GLY A 422 13.98 5.96 33.15
N LEU A 423 12.90 6.74 33.08
CA LEU A 423 12.34 7.21 31.81
C LEU A 423 13.26 8.23 31.12
N ALA A 424 13.94 9.09 31.88
CA ALA A 424 14.94 10.03 31.37
C ALA A 424 16.08 9.29 30.64
N GLN A 425 16.59 8.19 31.22
CA GLN A 425 17.63 7.37 30.59
C GLN A 425 17.17 6.75 29.27
N ILE A 426 15.88 6.41 29.13
CA ILE A 426 15.33 5.93 27.86
C ILE A 426 15.25 7.06 26.85
N PHE A 427 14.75 8.24 27.23
CA PHE A 427 14.70 9.39 26.33
C PHE A 427 16.11 9.91 25.94
N ASP A 428 17.11 9.83 26.82
CA ASP A 428 18.52 10.13 26.50
C ASP A 428 19.04 9.20 25.38
N ARG A 429 18.78 7.89 25.48
CA ARG A 429 19.16 6.90 24.46
C ARG A 429 18.43 7.13 23.13
N LEU A 430 17.13 7.44 23.18
CA LEU A 430 16.35 7.75 21.98
C LEU A 430 16.85 9.03 21.29
N ALA A 431 17.15 10.09 22.06
CA ALA A 431 17.72 11.33 21.54
C ALA A 431 19.12 11.12 20.93
N ALA A 432 19.99 10.33 21.60
CA ALA A 432 21.30 9.96 21.08
C ALA A 432 21.18 9.16 19.77
N ALA A 433 20.22 8.23 19.66
CA ALA A 433 19.89 7.52 18.43
C ALA A 433 19.20 8.41 17.36
N GLY A 434 18.97 9.70 17.65
CA GLY A 434 18.33 10.64 16.73
C GLY A 434 16.83 10.43 16.53
N ILE A 435 16.14 9.67 17.38
CA ILE A 435 14.68 9.58 17.37
C ILE A 435 14.12 10.98 17.66
N ASN A 436 13.18 11.45 16.84
CA ASN A 436 12.57 12.79 16.95
C ASN A 436 11.04 12.76 17.13
N THR A 437 10.45 11.56 17.17
CA THR A 437 9.02 11.38 17.49
C THR A 437 8.85 10.10 18.30
N VAL A 438 8.06 10.15 19.37
CA VAL A 438 7.73 8.99 20.20
C VAL A 438 6.23 8.81 20.27
N PHE A 439 5.76 7.62 19.87
CA PHE A 439 4.41 7.14 20.11
C PHE A 439 4.40 6.46 21.49
N PHE A 440 4.00 7.22 22.52
CA PHE A 440 4.12 6.80 23.93
C PHE A 440 2.85 6.10 24.39
N GLU A 441 2.92 4.81 24.78
CA GLU A 441 1.74 3.97 25.07
C GLU A 441 0.93 4.49 26.28
N THR A 442 0.00 5.40 26.01
CA THR A 442 -0.68 6.24 27.02
C THR A 442 -1.98 5.62 27.53
N VAL A 443 -2.71 4.93 26.65
CA VAL A 443 -3.91 4.18 27.00
C VAL A 443 -3.84 2.80 26.34
N ASN A 444 -3.80 1.75 27.17
CA ASN A 444 -3.64 0.38 26.70
C ASN A 444 -4.52 -0.57 27.54
N ALA A 445 -5.05 -1.64 26.94
CA ALA A 445 -5.93 -2.60 27.63
C ALA A 445 -7.11 -1.96 28.40
N GLY A 446 -7.55 -0.74 28.01
CA GLY A 446 -8.59 0.02 28.70
C GLY A 446 -8.14 0.79 29.96
N TYR A 447 -6.84 0.91 30.20
CA TYR A 447 -6.26 1.68 31.31
C TYR A 447 -5.40 2.85 30.77
N PRO A 448 -5.56 4.09 31.26
CA PRO A 448 -4.55 5.12 31.13
C PRO A 448 -3.38 4.84 32.07
N ILE A 449 -2.16 5.19 31.65
CA ILE A 449 -0.98 5.15 32.52
C ILE A 449 -0.88 6.35 33.48
N TYR A 450 -1.71 7.39 33.28
CA TYR A 450 -1.69 8.65 34.02
C TYR A 450 -2.92 8.79 34.94
N PRO A 451 -2.92 9.71 35.92
CA PRO A 451 -4.08 10.02 36.76
C PRO A 451 -5.24 10.66 35.96
N SER A 452 -6.16 9.82 35.50
CA SER A 452 -7.35 10.21 34.75
C SER A 452 -8.56 10.44 35.67
N ASN A 453 -9.34 11.47 35.38
CA ASN A 453 -10.65 11.71 35.99
C ASN A 453 -11.80 11.05 35.19
N ILE A 454 -11.49 10.50 34.00
CA ILE A 454 -12.46 9.91 33.07
C ILE A 454 -12.47 8.38 33.16
N ALA A 455 -11.28 7.76 33.24
CA ALA A 455 -11.16 6.30 33.26
C ALA A 455 -11.56 5.70 34.62
N PRO A 456 -12.26 4.54 34.66
CA PRO A 456 -12.66 3.93 35.93
C PRO A 456 -11.50 3.51 36.83
N LYS A 457 -10.32 3.21 36.25
CA LYS A 457 -9.07 2.85 36.94
C LYS A 457 -7.87 3.26 36.10
N ALA A 458 -6.81 3.77 36.73
CA ALA A 458 -5.48 3.87 36.12
C ALA A 458 -4.79 2.49 36.02
N ASN A 459 -3.75 2.37 35.20
CA ASN A 459 -3.04 1.11 34.98
C ASN A 459 -2.30 0.67 36.26
N PRO A 460 -2.60 -0.51 36.84
CA PRO A 460 -2.04 -0.92 38.13
C PRO A 460 -0.53 -1.21 38.12
N LEU A 461 0.12 -1.12 36.95
CA LEU A 461 1.55 -1.38 36.78
C LEU A 461 2.43 -0.11 36.86
N VAL A 462 1.84 1.08 37.02
CA VAL A 462 2.56 2.38 37.08
C VAL A 462 2.17 3.21 38.31
N ASN A 463 1.87 2.53 39.43
CA ASN A 463 1.40 3.19 40.65
C ASN A 463 2.42 4.19 41.24
N GLY A 464 1.94 5.31 41.77
CA GLY A 464 2.73 6.26 42.54
C GLY A 464 3.43 7.37 41.74
N TRP A 465 3.25 7.44 40.43
CA TRP A 465 3.77 8.52 39.58
C TRP A 465 2.86 8.78 38.36
N ASP A 466 3.15 9.85 37.62
CA ASP A 466 2.50 10.16 36.33
C ASP A 466 3.53 10.04 35.20
N PRO A 467 3.58 8.89 34.49
CA PRO A 467 4.55 8.67 33.43
C PRO A 467 4.33 9.58 32.22
N LEU A 468 3.10 10.05 31.96
CA LEU A 468 2.81 10.90 30.81
C LEU A 468 3.30 12.34 31.06
N ALA A 469 3.12 12.87 32.28
CA ALA A 469 3.70 14.15 32.69
C ALA A 469 5.23 14.13 32.53
N SER A 470 5.89 13.12 33.10
CA SER A 470 7.34 12.94 32.97
C SER A 470 7.77 12.76 31.51
N ALA A 471 7.06 11.96 30.71
CA ALA A 471 7.43 11.72 29.31
C ALA A 471 7.35 12.98 28.45
N VAL A 472 6.29 13.79 28.58
CA VAL A 472 6.14 15.05 27.81
C VAL A 472 7.29 16.01 28.14
N LYS A 473 7.58 16.20 29.42
CA LYS A 473 8.72 17.00 29.88
C LYS A 473 10.04 16.50 29.29
N LEU A 474 10.36 15.22 29.48
CA LEU A 474 11.63 14.62 29.07
C LEU A 474 11.82 14.62 27.55
N ALA A 475 10.75 14.40 26.78
CA ALA A 475 10.77 14.47 25.32
C ALA A 475 11.07 15.90 24.84
N HIS A 476 10.36 16.90 25.39
CA HIS A 476 10.53 18.31 25.01
C HIS A 476 11.91 18.86 25.38
N GLU A 477 12.46 18.50 26.54
CA GLU A 477 13.87 18.79 26.92
C GLU A 477 14.90 18.31 25.89
N ARG A 478 14.56 17.30 25.09
CA ARG A 478 15.45 16.65 24.10
C ARG A 478 15.05 16.93 22.65
N GLY A 479 14.06 17.80 22.41
CA GLY A 479 13.57 18.12 21.07
C GLY A 479 12.83 16.97 20.38
N ILE A 480 12.25 16.04 21.15
CA ILE A 480 11.47 14.91 20.67
C ILE A 480 9.98 15.27 20.76
N GLU A 481 9.24 15.06 19.68
CA GLU A 481 7.76 15.11 19.75
C GLU A 481 7.21 13.90 20.50
N LEU A 482 6.28 14.12 21.43
CA LEU A 482 5.53 13.06 22.07
C LEU A 482 4.08 13.04 21.58
N HIS A 483 3.70 11.93 20.96
CA HIS A 483 2.33 11.65 20.55
C HIS A 483 1.76 10.60 21.49
N ALA A 484 0.61 10.89 22.12
CA ALA A 484 -0.04 9.95 23.01
C ALA A 484 -0.62 8.78 22.20
N TRP A 485 -0.07 7.58 22.35
CA TRP A 485 -0.58 6.36 21.72
C TRP A 485 -1.74 5.80 22.54
N VAL A 486 -2.91 5.73 21.91
CA VAL A 486 -4.19 5.37 22.51
C VAL A 486 -4.78 4.19 21.75
N TRP A 487 -4.99 3.07 22.45
CA TRP A 487 -5.84 1.99 21.95
C TRP A 487 -7.29 2.48 21.93
N ALA A 488 -7.88 2.59 20.74
CA ALA A 488 -9.23 3.10 20.55
C ALA A 488 -10.29 2.08 20.99
N PHE A 489 -10.49 1.01 20.22
CA PHE A 489 -11.59 0.07 20.49
C PHE A 489 -11.17 -1.21 21.22
N ALA A 490 -9.89 -1.62 21.20
CA ALA A 490 -9.45 -2.78 21.98
C ALA A 490 -9.25 -2.41 23.46
N VAL A 491 -9.81 -3.24 24.35
CA VAL A 491 -9.77 -3.05 25.81
C VAL A 491 -9.58 -4.40 26.49
N GLY A 492 -9.06 -4.42 27.72
CA GLY A 492 -8.52 -5.65 28.31
C GLY A 492 -7.34 -6.23 27.51
N ASN A 493 -6.57 -7.14 28.11
CA ASN A 493 -5.61 -7.96 27.39
C ASN A 493 -5.13 -9.12 28.26
N GLU A 494 -5.11 -10.35 27.74
CA GLU A 494 -4.68 -11.52 28.53
C GLU A 494 -3.25 -11.39 29.08
N ARG A 495 -2.32 -10.83 28.32
CA ARG A 495 -0.91 -10.66 28.76
C ARG A 495 -0.79 -9.57 29.81
N HIS A 496 -1.48 -8.44 29.65
CA HIS A 496 -1.59 -7.41 30.70
C HIS A 496 -2.21 -7.96 31.98
N ASN A 497 -3.30 -8.74 31.86
CA ASN A 497 -3.95 -9.38 33.00
C ASN A 497 -2.97 -10.27 33.77
N VAL A 498 -2.20 -11.13 33.09
CA VAL A 498 -1.15 -11.96 33.74
C VAL A 498 -0.13 -11.10 34.47
N LEU A 499 0.39 -10.03 33.84
CA LEU A 499 1.37 -9.13 34.46
C LEU A 499 0.80 -8.34 35.65
N ALA A 500 -0.49 -8.01 35.62
CA ALA A 500 -1.21 -7.32 36.69
C ALA A 500 -1.79 -8.26 37.77
N ASN A 501 -1.50 -9.56 37.70
CA ASN A 501 -2.06 -10.60 38.58
C ASN A 501 -3.60 -10.61 38.61
N LEU A 502 -4.22 -10.43 37.43
CA LEU A 502 -5.66 -10.49 37.19
C LEU A 502 -6.03 -11.79 36.45
N PRO A 503 -7.29 -12.26 36.53
CA PRO A 503 -7.77 -13.39 35.73
C PRO A 503 -7.51 -13.15 34.23
N ARG A 504 -7.01 -14.16 33.50
CA ARG A 504 -6.66 -14.02 32.07
C ARG A 504 -7.80 -13.45 31.24
N ASN A 505 -9.02 -13.93 31.48
CA ASN A 505 -10.26 -13.51 30.80
C ASN A 505 -10.89 -12.21 31.36
N TYR A 506 -10.21 -11.48 32.25
CA TYR A 506 -10.73 -10.21 32.78
C TYR A 506 -10.88 -9.18 31.64
N PRO A 507 -12.07 -8.61 31.41
CA PRO A 507 -12.35 -7.81 30.22
C PRO A 507 -11.84 -6.35 30.30
N GLY A 508 -11.04 -6.02 31.32
CA GLY A 508 -10.60 -4.66 31.60
C GLY A 508 -11.61 -3.84 32.42
N PRO A 509 -11.20 -2.65 32.89
CA PRO A 509 -11.98 -1.85 33.84
C PRO A 509 -13.21 -1.23 33.18
N ILE A 510 -13.10 -0.82 31.91
CA ILE A 510 -14.18 -0.19 31.15
C ILE A 510 -15.36 -1.14 30.98
N LEU A 511 -15.13 -2.35 30.48
CA LEU A 511 -16.18 -3.36 30.27
C LEU A 511 -16.68 -4.00 31.58
N SER A 512 -15.91 -3.90 32.66
CA SER A 512 -16.40 -4.26 34.00
C SER A 512 -17.42 -3.24 34.52
N ALA A 513 -17.22 -1.95 34.24
CA ALA A 513 -18.13 -0.87 34.64
C ALA A 513 -19.32 -0.71 33.68
N HIS A 514 -19.09 -0.96 32.38
CA HIS A 514 -20.04 -0.74 31.29
C HIS A 514 -20.09 -1.96 30.34
N PRO A 515 -20.68 -3.09 30.75
CA PRO A 515 -20.75 -4.29 29.92
C PRO A 515 -21.55 -4.07 28.62
N ASP A 516 -22.58 -3.21 28.64
CA ASP A 516 -23.38 -2.81 27.46
C ASP A 516 -22.56 -2.09 26.36
N TRP A 517 -21.30 -1.73 26.63
CA TRP A 517 -20.39 -1.12 25.65
C TRP A 517 -19.58 -2.15 24.83
N ALA A 518 -19.70 -3.45 25.13
CA ALA A 518 -18.94 -4.50 24.45
C ALA A 518 -19.38 -4.75 22.99
N SER A 519 -18.40 -4.95 22.11
CA SER A 519 -18.58 -5.60 20.81
C SER A 519 -18.47 -7.11 20.98
N TYR A 520 -19.53 -7.83 20.64
CA TYR A 520 -19.57 -9.30 20.64
C TYR A 520 -19.35 -9.89 19.25
N ASP A 521 -19.10 -11.20 19.20
CA ASP A 521 -19.29 -12.02 18.00
C ASP A 521 -20.79 -12.32 17.75
N ASN A 522 -21.13 -12.93 16.61
CA ASN A 522 -22.52 -13.28 16.28
C ASN A 522 -23.14 -14.36 17.19
N ARG A 523 -22.35 -15.03 18.03
CA ARG A 523 -22.75 -16.05 19.01
C ARG A 523 -22.90 -15.50 20.44
N GLY A 524 -22.37 -14.31 20.71
CA GLY A 524 -22.39 -13.64 22.02
C GLY A 524 -21.09 -13.76 22.82
N ASN A 525 -19.99 -14.23 22.21
CA ASN A 525 -18.68 -14.29 22.87
C ASN A 525 -18.06 -12.89 22.95
N LEU A 526 -17.48 -12.57 24.10
CA LEU A 526 -16.87 -11.27 24.40
C LEU A 526 -15.42 -11.15 23.90
N ILE A 527 -14.63 -12.22 24.03
CA ILE A 527 -13.24 -12.26 23.56
C ILE A 527 -13.23 -12.95 22.18
N PRO A 528 -12.77 -12.28 21.10
CA PRO A 528 -12.75 -12.84 19.75
C PRO A 528 -11.90 -14.11 19.64
N ARG A 529 -12.43 -15.17 19.01
CA ARG A 529 -11.76 -16.48 18.92
C ARG A 529 -10.42 -16.39 18.16
N GLY A 530 -9.32 -16.60 18.88
CA GLY A 530 -7.95 -16.50 18.35
C GLY A 530 -7.34 -15.10 18.45
N GLN A 531 -7.94 -14.21 19.24
CA GLN A 531 -7.37 -12.95 19.70
C GLN A 531 -7.43 -12.91 21.24
N ASP A 532 -6.70 -11.99 21.87
CA ASP A 532 -6.40 -11.95 23.30
C ASP A 532 -6.96 -10.70 24.02
N LYS A 533 -7.95 -10.03 23.41
CA LYS A 533 -8.52 -8.74 23.83
C LYS A 533 -10.00 -8.65 23.45
N PRO A 534 -10.92 -8.31 24.36
CA PRO A 534 -12.24 -7.83 23.97
C PRO A 534 -12.18 -6.42 23.35
N PHE A 535 -13.30 -5.98 22.77
CA PHE A 535 -13.41 -4.69 22.10
C PHE A 535 -14.67 -3.94 22.57
N LEU A 536 -14.57 -2.61 22.64
CA LEU A 536 -15.72 -1.72 22.69
C LEU A 536 -16.47 -1.77 21.35
N ASP A 537 -17.78 -1.59 21.35
CA ASP A 537 -18.60 -1.42 20.15
C ASP A 537 -18.40 -0.01 19.55
N PRO A 538 -17.81 0.13 18.35
CA PRO A 538 -17.62 1.43 17.70
C PRO A 538 -18.92 2.19 17.37
N ALA A 539 -20.06 1.49 17.37
CA ALA A 539 -21.39 2.09 17.22
C ALA A 539 -21.97 2.61 18.55
N ASN A 540 -21.42 2.24 19.71
CA ASN A 540 -21.97 2.65 21.00
C ASN A 540 -21.64 4.12 21.30
N PRO A 541 -22.64 5.03 21.38
CA PRO A 541 -22.40 6.46 21.51
C PRO A 541 -21.75 6.85 22.85
N GLU A 542 -22.00 6.09 23.91
CA GLU A 542 -21.42 6.32 25.24
C GLU A 542 -19.95 5.88 25.27
N ALA A 543 -19.63 4.72 24.67
CA ALA A 543 -18.24 4.27 24.51
C ALA A 543 -17.42 5.25 23.65
N ARG A 544 -17.99 5.76 22.55
CA ARG A 544 -17.37 6.82 21.74
C ARG A 544 -17.14 8.10 22.54
N ARG A 545 -18.14 8.55 23.30
CA ARG A 545 -18.02 9.76 24.15
C ARG A 545 -16.94 9.59 25.20
N TYR A 546 -16.87 8.43 25.86
CA TYR A 546 -15.80 8.09 26.80
C TYR A 546 -14.42 8.20 26.16
N LEU A 547 -14.20 7.58 24.99
CA LEU A 547 -12.90 7.64 24.30
C LEU A 547 -12.53 9.08 23.87
N LEU A 548 -13.51 9.84 23.36
CA LEU A 548 -13.32 11.25 23.02
C LEU A 548 -12.99 12.08 24.26
N SER A 549 -13.66 11.87 25.40
CA SER A 549 -13.37 12.55 26.67
C SER A 549 -11.99 12.17 27.23
N LEU A 550 -11.54 10.94 27.03
CA LEU A 550 -10.21 10.49 27.46
C LEU A 550 -9.10 11.10 26.58
N ILE A 551 -9.32 11.21 25.27
CA ILE A 551 -8.42 11.93 24.35
C ILE A 551 -8.41 13.42 24.67
N ASP A 552 -9.57 14.01 24.97
CA ASP A 552 -9.72 15.41 25.37
C ASP A 552 -8.97 15.71 26.69
N GLU A 553 -9.08 14.82 27.67
CA GLU A 553 -8.35 14.90 28.93
C GLU A 553 -6.83 14.89 28.68
N ILE A 554 -6.33 13.99 27.83
CA ILE A 554 -4.91 13.91 27.46
C ILE A 554 -4.43 15.23 26.85
N VAL A 555 -5.07 15.73 25.79
CA VAL A 555 -4.55 16.90 25.05
C VAL A 555 -4.77 18.24 25.76
N THR A 556 -5.64 18.26 26.77
CA THR A 556 -5.92 19.42 27.63
C THR A 556 -5.00 19.46 28.86
N LYS A 557 -4.78 18.33 29.56
CA LYS A 557 -3.92 18.28 30.76
C LYS A 557 -2.43 18.21 30.40
N TYR A 558 -2.08 17.63 29.25
CA TYR A 558 -0.70 17.38 28.85
C TYR A 558 -0.36 18.08 27.54
N ARG A 559 0.82 18.70 27.49
CA ARG A 559 1.34 19.37 26.28
C ARG A 559 1.90 18.35 25.27
N VAL A 560 1.12 17.34 24.92
CA VAL A 560 1.47 16.40 23.84
C VAL A 560 1.49 17.13 22.49
N ASP A 561 2.29 16.63 21.56
CA ASP A 561 2.43 17.17 20.20
C ASP A 561 1.43 16.54 19.23
N GLY A 562 0.87 15.39 19.59
CA GLY A 562 -0.12 14.68 18.81
C GLY A 562 -0.79 13.54 19.56
N VAL A 563 -1.68 12.83 18.86
CA VAL A 563 -2.30 11.59 19.31
C VAL A 563 -2.08 10.54 18.22
N GLN A 564 -1.78 9.31 18.63
CA GLN A 564 -1.80 8.16 17.75
C GLN A 564 -2.93 7.22 18.13
N LEU A 565 -3.84 6.98 17.19
CA LEU A 565 -4.86 5.94 17.35
C LEU A 565 -4.31 4.60 16.88
N ASP A 566 -4.35 3.62 17.77
CA ASP A 566 -4.14 2.21 17.48
C ASP A 566 -5.42 1.44 17.84
N TYR A 567 -5.57 0.20 17.38
CA TYR A 567 -6.81 -0.56 17.49
C TYR A 567 -8.05 0.22 17.00
N ILE A 568 -7.84 1.13 16.05
CA ILE A 568 -8.86 1.92 15.36
C ILE A 568 -9.51 1.06 14.27
N ARG A 569 -10.15 -0.03 14.71
CA ARG A 569 -10.65 -1.15 13.90
C ARG A 569 -11.61 -2.03 14.70
N TYR A 570 -12.32 -2.90 14.01
CA TYR A 570 -12.96 -4.08 14.61
C TYR A 570 -11.92 -5.22 14.79
N PRO A 571 -12.27 -6.30 15.53
CA PRO A 571 -11.47 -7.53 15.56
C PRO A 571 -11.35 -8.18 14.17
N PHE A 572 -10.29 -8.96 13.95
CA PHE A 572 -10.05 -9.64 12.67
C PHE A 572 -11.23 -10.54 12.25
N GLN A 573 -11.96 -10.16 11.21
CA GLN A 573 -13.05 -10.93 10.63
C GLN A 573 -12.50 -12.02 9.72
N ASP A 574 -13.06 -13.22 9.83
CA ASP A 574 -12.91 -14.33 8.90
C ASP A 574 -14.20 -15.17 8.96
N PRO A 575 -15.24 -14.81 8.18
CA PRO A 575 -16.52 -15.50 8.21
C PRO A 575 -16.41 -16.98 7.79
N SER A 576 -15.35 -17.37 7.06
CA SER A 576 -15.11 -18.76 6.66
C SER A 576 -14.67 -19.63 7.84
N ALA A 577 -13.92 -19.05 8.80
CA ALA A 577 -13.56 -19.67 10.07
C ALA A 577 -14.55 -19.34 11.22
N GLU A 578 -15.77 -18.93 10.87
CA GLU A 578 -16.84 -18.52 11.81
C GLU A 578 -16.48 -17.32 12.71
N ARG A 579 -15.52 -16.49 12.30
CA ARG A 579 -15.09 -15.30 13.03
C ARG A 579 -15.80 -14.06 12.48
N SER A 580 -16.89 -13.63 13.11
CA SER A 580 -17.53 -12.36 12.76
C SER A 580 -17.92 -11.54 13.98
N TYR A 581 -17.57 -10.26 13.97
CA TYR A 581 -17.62 -9.37 15.13
C TYR A 581 -18.26 -8.02 14.82
N GLY A 582 -18.67 -7.34 15.89
CA GLY A 582 -19.40 -6.06 15.85
C GLY A 582 -20.87 -6.20 16.22
N TYR A 583 -21.26 -7.31 16.86
CA TYR A 583 -22.64 -7.60 17.26
C TYR A 583 -22.98 -7.03 18.65
N GLY A 584 -22.36 -5.89 18.99
CA GLY A 584 -22.71 -5.09 20.16
C GLY A 584 -24.17 -4.63 20.11
N LYS A 585 -24.73 -4.32 21.27
CA LYS A 585 -26.15 -3.94 21.41
C LYS A 585 -26.50 -2.74 20.54
N ALA A 586 -25.69 -1.68 20.62
CA ALA A 586 -25.87 -0.45 19.85
C ALA A 586 -25.74 -0.69 18.34
N ALA A 587 -24.71 -1.41 17.89
CA ALA A 587 -24.55 -1.75 16.47
C ALA A 587 -25.73 -2.56 15.90
N ARG A 588 -26.26 -3.53 16.66
CA ARG A 588 -27.41 -4.33 16.24
C ARG A 588 -28.70 -3.50 16.15
N GLU A 589 -28.95 -2.65 17.14
CA GLU A 589 -30.12 -1.77 17.15
C GLU A 589 -30.08 -0.75 16.01
N GLN A 590 -28.92 -0.09 15.79
CA GLN A 590 -28.74 0.88 14.70
C GLN A 590 -28.80 0.23 13.32
N PHE A 591 -28.16 -0.92 13.10
CA PHE A 591 -28.24 -1.61 11.81
C PHE A 591 -29.65 -2.13 11.53
N ARG A 592 -30.38 -2.61 12.54
CA ARG A 592 -31.78 -3.00 12.39
C ARG A 592 -32.67 -1.82 12.01
N ALA A 593 -32.41 -0.63 12.55
CA ALA A 593 -33.12 0.60 12.14
C ALA A 593 -32.76 1.03 10.69
N LEU A 594 -31.51 0.83 10.26
CA LEU A 594 -31.03 1.19 8.92
C LEU A 594 -31.48 0.21 7.82
N ALA A 595 -31.46 -1.10 8.10
CA ALA A 595 -31.62 -2.17 7.11
C ALA A 595 -32.87 -3.03 7.31
N GLY A 596 -33.67 -2.78 8.36
CA GLY A 596 -34.89 -3.53 8.69
C GLY A 596 -34.66 -4.92 9.31
N VAL A 597 -33.41 -5.37 9.43
CA VAL A 597 -33.04 -6.74 9.86
C VAL A 597 -31.94 -6.70 10.94
N ASP A 598 -32.02 -7.57 11.95
CA ASP A 598 -30.94 -7.72 12.93
C ASP A 598 -29.72 -8.37 12.23
N PRO A 599 -28.49 -7.84 12.37
CA PRO A 599 -27.36 -8.39 11.62
C PRO A 599 -27.00 -9.84 12.04
N ARG A 600 -27.51 -10.35 13.17
CA ARG A 600 -27.38 -11.78 13.52
C ARG A 600 -28.22 -12.71 12.64
N GLN A 601 -29.19 -12.17 11.89
CA GLN A 601 -30.06 -12.92 10.98
C GLN A 601 -29.55 -12.92 9.53
N ILE A 602 -28.45 -12.21 9.23
CA ILE A 602 -27.82 -12.20 7.90
C ILE A 602 -26.53 -13.01 7.87
N SER A 603 -26.11 -13.39 6.67
CA SER A 603 -24.86 -14.14 6.44
C SER A 603 -24.12 -13.62 5.20
N PRO A 604 -22.82 -13.95 5.02
CA PRO A 604 -22.07 -13.59 3.81
C PRO A 604 -22.68 -14.06 2.49
N ARG A 605 -23.62 -15.03 2.50
CA ARG A 605 -24.36 -15.49 1.32
C ARG A 605 -25.38 -14.45 0.82
N GLN A 606 -25.85 -13.55 1.70
CA GLN A 606 -26.71 -12.42 1.34
C GLN A 606 -25.81 -11.22 1.03
N THR A 607 -25.12 -11.28 -0.11
CA THR A 607 -24.02 -10.37 -0.48
C THR A 607 -24.35 -8.89 -0.26
N GLU A 608 -25.53 -8.42 -0.70
CA GLU A 608 -25.94 -7.03 -0.55
C GLU A 608 -26.13 -6.60 0.92
N LEU A 609 -26.88 -7.38 1.72
CA LEU A 609 -27.09 -7.09 3.14
C LEU A 609 -25.78 -7.19 3.93
N TRP A 610 -24.90 -8.12 3.55
CA TRP A 610 -23.58 -8.29 4.15
C TRP A 610 -22.63 -7.12 3.80
N GLN A 611 -22.74 -6.59 2.58
CA GLN A 611 -22.02 -5.38 2.19
C GLN A 611 -22.51 -4.18 3.01
N ARG A 612 -23.84 -3.96 3.07
CA ARG A 612 -24.43 -2.90 3.92
C ARG A 612 -23.98 -3.00 5.39
N TRP A 613 -23.85 -4.22 5.94
CA TRP A 613 -23.33 -4.45 7.30
C TRP A 613 -21.83 -4.19 7.43
N THR A 614 -21.06 -4.41 6.37
CA THR A 614 -19.64 -4.05 6.31
C THR A 614 -19.48 -2.53 6.23
N ASP A 615 -20.23 -1.86 5.35
CA ASP A 615 -20.22 -0.41 5.18
C ASP A 615 -20.67 0.31 6.46
N PHE A 616 -21.71 -0.17 7.14
CA PHE A 616 -22.15 0.35 8.44
C PHE A 616 -21.00 0.36 9.45
N ARG A 617 -20.27 -0.76 9.58
CA ARG A 617 -19.14 -0.90 10.52
C ARG A 617 -17.93 -0.05 10.10
N VAL A 618 -17.60 -0.01 8.81
CA VAL A 618 -16.59 0.92 8.25
C VAL A 618 -16.93 2.37 8.61
N GLN A 619 -18.20 2.77 8.48
CA GLN A 619 -18.64 4.13 8.79
C GLN A 619 -18.58 4.46 10.30
N GLN A 620 -18.69 3.47 11.20
CA GLN A 620 -18.45 3.70 12.63
C GLN A 620 -16.99 4.10 12.90
N VAL A 621 -16.03 3.41 12.27
CA VAL A 621 -14.61 3.74 12.39
C VAL A 621 -14.30 5.07 11.70
N ASN A 622 -14.77 5.27 10.47
CA ASN A 622 -14.55 6.50 9.70
C ASN A 622 -15.06 7.76 10.43
N SER A 623 -16.27 7.71 10.99
CA SER A 623 -16.82 8.83 11.75
C SER A 623 -16.04 9.08 13.04
N PHE A 624 -15.55 8.05 13.73
CA PHE A 624 -14.80 8.23 14.96
C PHE A 624 -13.44 8.90 14.71
N VAL A 625 -12.74 8.54 13.63
CA VAL A 625 -11.49 9.21 13.23
C VAL A 625 -11.75 10.70 12.91
N ALA A 626 -12.84 11.02 12.23
CA ALA A 626 -13.24 12.40 11.96
C ALA A 626 -13.63 13.16 13.25
N ASP A 627 -14.36 12.53 14.18
CA ASP A 627 -14.70 13.10 15.49
C ASP A 627 -13.44 13.45 16.31
N VAL A 628 -12.45 12.55 16.33
CA VAL A 628 -11.14 12.78 16.96
C VAL A 628 -10.38 13.91 16.25
N SER A 629 -10.34 13.93 14.92
CA SER A 629 -9.68 15.02 14.18
C SER A 629 -10.30 16.39 14.49
N GLN A 630 -11.63 16.50 14.48
CA GLN A 630 -12.32 17.73 14.87
C GLN A 630 -12.09 18.10 16.33
N LEU A 631 -12.03 17.13 17.26
CA LEU A 631 -11.70 17.39 18.66
C LEU A 631 -10.31 18.00 18.80
N LEU A 632 -9.29 17.36 18.21
CA LEU A 632 -7.91 17.82 18.27
C LEU A 632 -7.75 19.23 17.65
N ARG A 633 -8.29 19.44 16.44
CA ARG A 633 -8.26 20.74 15.75
C ARG A 633 -8.94 21.85 16.55
N ARG A 634 -10.06 21.57 17.24
CA ARG A 634 -10.75 22.53 18.12
C ARG A 634 -9.98 22.84 19.40
N ARG A 635 -9.14 21.92 19.91
CA ARG A 635 -8.30 22.17 21.09
C ARG A 635 -7.02 22.92 20.73
N ARG A 636 -6.26 22.41 19.76
CA ARG A 636 -5.03 23.03 19.25
C ARG A 636 -4.79 22.61 17.79
N SER A 637 -4.78 23.57 16.86
CA SER A 637 -4.58 23.33 15.42
C SER A 637 -3.14 22.93 15.01
N ASP A 638 -2.24 22.75 15.97
CA ASP A 638 -0.93 22.14 15.77
C ASP A 638 -0.86 20.66 16.19
N LEU A 639 -1.85 20.12 16.90
CA LEU A 639 -1.89 18.70 17.24
C LEU A 639 -1.92 17.82 15.99
N THR A 640 -1.00 16.85 15.93
CA THR A 640 -0.92 15.90 14.83
C THR A 640 -1.76 14.65 15.14
N LEU A 641 -2.60 14.19 14.21
CA LEU A 641 -3.29 12.90 14.33
C LEU A 641 -2.59 11.84 13.47
N SER A 642 -2.10 10.78 14.12
CA SER A 642 -1.54 9.61 13.44
C SER A 642 -2.36 8.34 13.69
N VAL A 643 -2.26 7.36 12.79
CA VAL A 643 -2.98 6.09 12.90
C VAL A 643 -2.05 4.88 12.68
N ALA A 644 -2.04 3.95 13.63
CA ALA A 644 -1.36 2.65 13.52
C ALA A 644 -2.30 1.62 12.88
N VAL A 645 -1.86 1.01 11.77
CA VAL A 645 -2.77 0.38 10.81
C VAL A 645 -2.12 -0.78 10.04
N PHE A 646 -2.92 -1.71 9.51
CA PHE A 646 -2.40 -2.93 8.86
C PHE A 646 -2.08 -2.76 7.36
N PRO A 647 -0.90 -3.20 6.87
CA PRO A 647 -0.44 -3.07 5.48
C PRO A 647 -1.09 -4.08 4.51
N LEU A 648 -2.37 -4.40 4.71
CA LEU A 648 -3.14 -5.29 3.83
C LEU A 648 -3.70 -4.53 2.62
N SER A 649 -4.24 -5.25 1.62
CA SER A 649 -4.97 -4.62 0.50
C SER A 649 -6.22 -3.88 0.98
N GLU A 650 -6.74 -2.90 0.21
CA GLU A 650 -7.92 -2.11 0.60
C GLU A 650 -9.15 -2.98 0.86
N HIS A 651 -9.46 -3.87 -0.06
CA HIS A 651 -10.48 -4.90 0.09
C HIS A 651 -10.30 -5.71 1.40
N GLU A 652 -9.09 -6.21 1.68
CA GLU A 652 -8.85 -6.94 2.93
C GLU A 652 -9.02 -6.08 4.18
N ARG A 653 -8.57 -4.82 4.20
CA ARG A 653 -8.78 -3.95 5.38
C ARG A 653 -10.26 -3.64 5.59
N ILE A 654 -11.02 -3.38 4.52
CA ILE A 654 -12.46 -3.14 4.56
C ILE A 654 -13.20 -4.37 5.11
N HIS A 655 -12.94 -5.57 4.58
CA HIS A 655 -13.69 -6.77 4.97
C HIS A 655 -13.17 -7.47 6.24
N LYS A 656 -11.86 -7.43 6.54
CA LYS A 656 -11.25 -8.10 7.70
C LYS A 656 -11.12 -7.21 8.95
N LEU A 657 -11.05 -5.88 8.80
CA LEU A 657 -10.74 -4.97 9.91
C LEU A 657 -11.67 -3.75 10.01
N GLN A 658 -12.40 -3.45 8.93
CA GLN A 658 -13.17 -2.23 8.75
C GLN A 658 -12.32 -0.95 8.85
N GLN A 659 -11.05 -1.01 8.43
CA GLN A 659 -10.15 0.15 8.31
C GLN A 659 -10.17 0.70 6.88
N HIS A 660 -10.57 1.96 6.70
CA HIS A 660 -10.57 2.63 5.40
C HIS A 660 -9.77 3.94 5.46
N TRP A 661 -8.45 3.81 5.68
CA TRP A 661 -7.55 4.96 5.85
C TRP A 661 -7.57 5.91 4.65
N GLU A 662 -7.93 5.46 3.45
CA GLU A 662 -8.02 6.29 2.26
C GLU A 662 -9.11 7.35 2.42
N THR A 663 -10.22 6.99 3.07
CA THR A 663 -11.29 7.93 3.40
C THR A 663 -10.84 8.95 4.44
N TRP A 664 -10.10 8.53 5.48
CA TRP A 664 -9.57 9.43 6.51
C TRP A 664 -8.55 10.40 5.93
N ALA A 665 -7.66 9.90 5.07
CA ALA A 665 -6.59 10.66 4.43
C ALA A 665 -7.14 11.68 3.42
N ARG A 666 -8.07 11.29 2.53
CA ARG A 666 -8.73 12.22 1.57
C ARG A 666 -9.52 13.34 2.25
N ARG A 667 -10.11 13.08 3.41
CA ARG A 667 -10.83 14.09 4.21
C ARG A 667 -9.89 15.05 4.95
N GLY A 668 -8.60 14.74 5.03
CA GLY A 668 -7.67 15.43 5.91
C GLY A 668 -7.93 15.15 7.39
N ASP A 669 -8.62 14.05 7.73
CA ASP A 669 -8.87 13.67 9.12
C ASP A 669 -7.54 13.32 9.81
N VAL A 670 -6.60 12.66 9.11
CA VAL A 670 -5.30 12.21 9.62
C VAL A 670 -4.12 12.90 8.95
N ASP A 671 -3.07 13.18 9.72
CA ASP A 671 -1.79 13.70 9.22
C ASP A 671 -0.85 12.58 8.78
N LEU A 672 -0.73 11.53 9.60
CA LEU A 672 0.23 10.44 9.42
C LEU A 672 -0.48 9.08 9.38
N VAL A 673 -0.33 8.34 8.29
CA VAL A 673 -0.68 6.93 8.20
C VAL A 673 0.57 6.11 8.52
N VAL A 674 0.48 5.19 9.48
CA VAL A 674 1.64 4.43 9.99
C VAL A 674 1.44 2.91 9.79
N PRO A 675 1.71 2.36 8.59
CA PRO A 675 1.49 0.94 8.30
C PRO A 675 2.46 0.03 9.05
N MET A 676 1.93 -0.92 9.82
CA MET A 676 2.66 -1.93 10.58
C MET A 676 3.25 -3.01 9.67
N THR A 677 4.30 -2.68 8.91
CA THR A 677 4.89 -3.54 7.86
C THR A 677 5.83 -4.61 8.43
N TYR A 678 5.29 -5.44 9.32
CA TYR A 678 6.02 -6.37 10.18
C TYR A 678 6.33 -7.72 9.50
N VAL A 679 7.11 -7.66 8.42
CA VAL A 679 7.61 -8.85 7.69
C VAL A 679 9.07 -9.19 8.05
N ALA A 680 9.55 -10.36 7.65
CA ALA A 680 10.89 -10.88 7.98
C ALA A 680 11.96 -10.46 6.94
N GLU A 681 11.59 -10.26 5.68
CA GLU A 681 12.51 -10.01 4.57
C GLU A 681 12.48 -8.55 4.11
N SER A 682 13.65 -7.96 3.82
CA SER A 682 13.74 -6.59 3.29
C SER A 682 13.07 -6.42 1.92
N ASP A 683 13.12 -7.43 1.06
CA ASP A 683 12.57 -7.35 -0.30
C ASP A 683 11.04 -7.46 -0.28
N ARG A 684 10.50 -8.25 0.64
CA ARG A 684 9.06 -8.27 0.97
C ARG A 684 8.62 -6.95 1.60
N PHE A 685 9.44 -6.40 2.51
CA PHE A 685 9.20 -5.08 3.11
C PHE A 685 9.14 -3.99 2.04
N GLY A 686 10.09 -3.95 1.10
CA GLY A 686 10.10 -3.00 -0.01
C GLY A 686 8.90 -3.15 -0.96
N ARG A 687 8.51 -4.39 -1.28
CA ARG A 687 7.31 -4.68 -2.11
C ARG A 687 5.99 -4.26 -1.45
N LEU A 688 5.90 -4.34 -0.12
CA LEU A 688 4.71 -3.93 0.63
C LEU A 688 4.69 -2.42 0.90
N THR A 689 5.83 -1.78 1.18
CA THR A 689 5.87 -0.34 1.48
C THR A 689 5.74 0.55 0.25
N LEU A 690 6.35 0.18 -0.88
CA LEU A 690 6.31 0.99 -2.11
C LEU A 690 4.89 1.41 -2.53
N PRO A 691 3.91 0.50 -2.74
CA PRO A 691 2.57 0.88 -3.17
C PRO A 691 1.79 1.68 -2.11
N LEU A 692 2.19 1.63 -0.84
CA LEU A 692 1.59 2.44 0.23
C LEU A 692 2.13 3.87 0.20
N ILE A 693 3.44 4.04 0.03
CA ILE A 693 4.11 5.36 -0.01
C ILE A 693 3.75 6.13 -1.28
N THR A 694 3.57 5.44 -2.42
CA THR A 694 3.17 6.07 -3.70
C THR A 694 1.66 6.09 -3.92
N ASN A 695 0.84 5.93 -2.88
CA ASN A 695 -0.61 5.89 -3.03
C ASN A 695 -1.21 7.30 -3.10
N GLU A 696 -1.39 7.83 -4.32
CA GLU A 696 -2.02 9.13 -4.58
C GLU A 696 -3.43 9.24 -3.98
N SER A 697 -4.14 8.12 -3.76
CA SER A 697 -5.48 8.13 -3.16
C SER A 697 -5.50 8.49 -1.67
N LEU A 698 -4.33 8.65 -1.02
CA LEU A 698 -4.18 9.20 0.32
C LEU A 698 -4.13 10.75 0.34
N GLY A 699 -4.14 11.40 -0.83
CA GLY A 699 -4.11 12.85 -0.93
C GLY A 699 -2.84 13.43 -0.31
N SER A 700 -3.00 14.28 0.70
CA SER A 700 -1.88 14.94 1.37
C SER A 700 -1.29 14.17 2.56
N ALA A 701 -1.95 13.13 3.09
CA ALA A 701 -1.51 12.48 4.33
C ALA A 701 -0.16 11.76 4.14
N LEU A 702 0.74 11.88 5.12
CA LEU A 702 2.08 11.33 5.02
C LEU A 702 2.11 9.86 5.45
N VAL A 703 2.88 9.03 4.75
CA VAL A 703 3.06 7.61 5.08
C VAL A 703 4.39 7.38 5.78
N VAL A 704 4.35 6.78 6.96
CA VAL A 704 5.52 6.45 7.79
C VAL A 704 5.53 4.94 8.07
N PRO A 705 6.22 4.11 7.27
CA PRO A 705 6.19 2.67 7.46
C PRO A 705 6.83 2.20 8.79
N GLY A 706 6.13 1.30 9.47
CA GLY A 706 6.56 0.66 10.70
C GLY A 706 7.46 -0.57 10.47
N ILE A 707 8.58 -0.63 11.17
CA ILE A 707 9.55 -1.73 11.19
C ILE A 707 9.51 -2.37 12.59
N ARG A 708 9.12 -3.64 12.68
CA ARG A 708 9.20 -4.39 13.95
C ARG A 708 10.63 -4.87 14.21
N LEU A 709 11.16 -4.51 15.38
CA LEU A 709 12.49 -4.83 15.89
C LEU A 709 12.55 -6.18 16.63
N LEU A 710 11.43 -6.69 17.17
CA LEU A 710 11.37 -8.03 17.78
C LEU A 710 11.87 -9.10 16.81
N ASP A 711 12.86 -9.87 17.26
CA ASP A 711 13.59 -10.90 16.50
C ASP A 711 14.23 -10.41 15.18
N LEU A 712 14.45 -9.09 15.02
CA LEU A 712 15.04 -8.51 13.81
C LEU A 712 16.55 -8.24 14.00
N PRO A 713 17.45 -8.86 13.23
CA PRO A 713 18.88 -8.55 13.27
C PRO A 713 19.14 -7.09 12.91
N LYS A 714 20.08 -6.43 13.61
CA LYS A 714 20.52 -5.05 13.34
C LYS A 714 20.76 -4.79 11.86
N ALA A 715 21.48 -5.70 11.21
CA ALA A 715 21.78 -5.67 9.78
C ALA A 715 20.51 -5.42 8.93
N ILE A 716 19.47 -6.24 9.15
CA ILE A 716 18.19 -6.16 8.43
C ILE A 716 17.42 -4.89 8.80
N ALA A 717 17.48 -4.44 10.07
CA ALA A 717 16.88 -3.17 10.48
C ALA A 717 17.51 -1.97 9.76
N VAL A 718 18.85 -1.93 9.66
CA VAL A 718 19.59 -0.91 8.90
C VAL A 718 19.22 -0.94 7.42
N ASP A 719 19.23 -2.11 6.78
CA ASP A 719 18.89 -2.25 5.37
C ASP A 719 17.48 -1.71 5.05
N ARG A 720 16.49 -1.95 5.92
CA ARG A 720 15.14 -1.41 5.75
C ARG A 720 15.07 0.11 5.92
N ILE A 721 15.83 0.68 6.86
CA ILE A 721 15.91 2.13 7.04
C ILE A 721 16.52 2.79 5.78
N GLN A 722 17.61 2.24 5.24
CA GLN A 722 18.22 2.76 4.01
C GLN A 722 17.30 2.54 2.80
N LEU A 723 16.61 1.40 2.70
CA LEU A 723 15.60 1.14 1.68
C LEU A 723 14.51 2.22 1.69
N LEU A 724 14.04 2.70 2.84
CA LEU A 724 13.06 3.79 2.89
C LEU A 724 13.64 5.15 2.49
N ARG A 725 14.91 5.44 2.81
CA ARG A 725 15.61 6.67 2.38
C ARG A 725 15.86 6.75 0.87
N ASP A 726 15.86 5.61 0.19
CA ASP A 726 15.97 5.51 -1.27
C ASP A 726 14.60 5.47 -2.00
N ARG A 727 13.50 5.59 -1.24
CA ARG A 727 12.10 5.61 -1.71
C ARG A 727 11.49 7.00 -1.48
N PRO A 728 10.30 7.30 -2.04
CA PRO A 728 9.61 8.56 -1.76
C PRO A 728 9.04 8.68 -0.32
N ALA A 729 9.68 8.05 0.68
CA ALA A 729 9.25 8.09 2.07
C ALA A 729 9.76 9.33 2.80
N LEU A 730 8.98 9.80 3.77
CA LEU A 730 9.34 10.93 4.63
C LEU A 730 9.88 10.52 6.00
N GLY A 731 9.96 9.21 6.27
CA GLY A 731 10.50 8.68 7.50
C GLY A 731 10.15 7.22 7.72
N TYR A 732 10.37 6.75 8.95
CA TYR A 732 10.10 5.40 9.41
C TYR A 732 9.70 5.40 10.89
N ALA A 733 9.03 4.33 11.32
CA ALA A 733 8.68 4.10 12.73
C ALA A 733 9.24 2.75 13.20
N LEU A 734 9.83 2.69 14.39
CA LEU A 734 10.41 1.47 14.96
C LEU A 734 9.53 0.92 16.09
N PHE A 735 9.17 -0.37 16.01
CA PHE A 735 8.33 -1.06 17.01
C PHE A 735 9.07 -2.24 17.67
N ALA A 736 9.35 -2.25 18.96
CA ALA A 736 9.16 -1.21 19.97
C ALA A 736 10.45 -0.95 20.74
N ALA A 737 10.43 0.05 21.62
CA ALA A 737 11.58 0.47 22.43
C ALA A 737 12.18 -0.69 23.24
N GLU A 738 11.37 -1.64 23.72
CA GLU A 738 11.83 -2.85 24.42
C GLU A 738 12.79 -3.72 23.59
N ASN A 739 12.77 -3.61 22.26
CA ASN A 739 13.62 -4.38 21.35
C ASN A 739 14.74 -3.53 20.70
N LEU A 740 14.95 -2.27 21.13
CA LEU A 740 16.06 -1.46 20.64
C LEU A 740 17.40 -1.95 21.23
N THR A 741 18.10 -2.78 20.45
CA THR A 741 19.41 -3.32 20.84
C THR A 741 20.49 -2.23 20.88
N ARG A 742 21.47 -2.38 21.79
CA ARG A 742 22.60 -1.44 21.93
C ARG A 742 23.39 -1.27 20.63
N GLU A 743 23.51 -2.32 19.82
CA GLU A 743 24.23 -2.23 18.55
C GLU A 743 23.48 -1.37 17.51
N LEU A 744 22.15 -1.51 17.43
CA LEU A 744 21.32 -0.69 16.54
C LEU A 744 21.29 0.76 17.02
N GLU A 745 21.13 0.98 18.33
CA GLU A 745 21.27 2.29 18.96
C GLU A 745 22.62 2.96 18.64
N THR A 746 23.73 2.22 18.73
CA THR A 746 25.08 2.72 18.41
C THR A 746 25.19 3.13 16.94
N PHE A 747 24.65 2.31 16.02
CA PHE A 747 24.61 2.63 14.59
C PHE A 747 23.76 3.87 14.29
N LEU A 748 22.59 3.99 14.92
CA LEU A 748 21.72 5.15 14.75
C LEU A 748 22.41 6.41 15.32
N ASN A 749 23.07 6.33 16.48
CA ASN A 749 23.84 7.45 17.00
C ASN A 749 24.94 7.89 16.02
N SER A 750 25.75 6.96 15.49
CA SER A 750 26.85 7.31 14.58
C SER A 750 26.42 7.83 13.19
N THR A 751 25.22 7.48 12.73
CA THR A 751 24.70 7.87 11.40
C THR A 751 23.79 9.09 11.44
N GLN A 752 23.00 9.27 12.50
CA GLN A 752 21.90 10.24 12.55
C GLN A 752 21.73 10.95 13.91
N GLY A 753 22.61 10.68 14.88
CA GLY A 753 22.61 11.31 16.21
C GLY A 753 22.92 12.82 16.18
N ALA A 754 22.49 13.51 17.24
CA ALA A 754 22.77 14.92 17.44
C ALA A 754 24.22 15.13 17.91
N THR A 755 24.91 16.10 17.30
CA THR A 755 26.18 16.65 17.82
C THR A 755 25.90 18.02 18.41
N SER A 756 26.57 18.39 19.49
CA SER A 756 26.38 19.62 20.29
C SER A 756 26.50 20.97 19.56
N GLN A 757 26.71 20.96 18.24
CA GLN A 757 26.91 22.14 17.38
C GLN A 757 25.87 22.29 16.26
N ARG A 758 24.75 21.53 16.26
CA ARG A 758 23.72 21.63 15.21
C ARG A 758 22.32 21.92 15.72
N THR A 759 21.63 22.82 15.01
CA THR A 759 20.20 23.05 15.11
C THR A 759 19.41 21.75 14.86
N PRO A 760 18.28 21.51 15.55
CA PRO A 760 17.41 20.37 15.27
C PRO A 760 16.94 20.37 13.81
N SER A 761 16.94 19.18 13.18
CA SER A 761 16.48 19.03 11.80
C SER A 761 14.97 19.20 11.68
N ALA A 762 14.52 19.76 10.55
CA ALA A 762 13.12 19.97 10.25
C ALA A 762 12.34 18.64 10.26
N ILE A 763 11.32 18.56 11.11
CA ILE A 763 10.40 17.41 11.15
C ILE A 763 9.36 17.59 10.01
N PRO A 764 9.23 16.64 9.06
CA PRO A 764 8.37 16.74 7.88
C PRO A 764 6.96 17.28 8.09
N HIS A 765 6.19 16.77 9.07
CA HIS A 765 4.82 17.21 9.32
C HIS A 765 4.71 18.55 10.07
N ARG A 766 5.81 19.07 10.62
CA ARG A 766 5.86 20.39 11.27
C ARG A 766 6.30 21.49 10.32
N GLN A 767 7.34 21.20 9.54
CA GLN A 767 8.06 22.18 8.74
C GLN A 767 8.22 21.67 7.30
N PRO A 768 7.12 21.34 6.58
CA PRO A 768 7.18 20.64 5.30
C PRO A 768 8.03 21.37 4.24
N PHE A 769 7.92 22.69 4.16
CA PHE A 769 8.69 23.49 3.21
C PHE A 769 10.19 23.56 3.55
N GLN A 770 10.55 23.62 4.84
CA GLN A 770 11.95 23.52 5.26
C GLN A 770 12.50 22.12 5.00
N ALA A 771 11.73 21.07 5.29
CA ALA A 771 12.11 19.70 4.98
C ALA A 771 12.30 19.49 3.46
N ALA A 772 11.45 20.09 2.63
CA ALA A 772 11.55 20.06 1.17
C ALA A 772 12.84 20.75 0.68
N SER A 773 13.16 21.94 1.21
CA SER A 773 14.42 22.64 0.92
C SER A 773 15.65 21.87 1.40
N THR A 774 15.61 21.25 2.59
CA THR A 774 16.72 20.46 3.15
C THR A 774 16.97 19.19 2.33
N ARG A 775 15.91 18.45 1.96
CA ARG A 775 16.02 17.26 1.10
C ARG A 775 16.56 17.58 -0.29
N TYR A 776 16.15 18.70 -0.88
CA TYR A 776 16.70 19.12 -2.16
C TYR A 776 18.19 19.51 -2.07
N ALA A 777 18.59 20.21 -1.00
CA ALA A 777 19.99 20.54 -0.78
C ALA A 777 20.90 19.30 -0.65
N ALA A 778 20.40 18.21 -0.04
CA ALA A 778 21.12 16.94 0.01
C ALA A 778 21.34 16.33 -1.39
N LEU A 779 20.33 16.36 -2.26
CA LEU A 779 20.48 15.93 -3.67
C LEU A 779 21.52 16.79 -4.42
N GLN A 780 21.49 18.11 -4.24
CA GLN A 780 22.48 19.00 -4.85
C GLN A 780 23.91 18.71 -4.39
N GLN A 781 24.11 18.33 -3.12
CA GLN A 781 25.41 17.91 -2.60
C GLN A 781 25.91 16.62 -3.26
N GLU A 782 25.06 15.61 -3.42
CA GLU A 782 25.41 14.36 -4.11
C GLU A 782 25.81 14.60 -5.58
N TRP A 783 25.02 15.40 -6.33
CA TRP A 783 25.32 15.72 -7.72
C TRP A 783 26.60 16.54 -7.87
N SER A 784 26.81 17.55 -7.01
CA SER A 784 28.03 18.37 -7.01
C SER A 784 29.26 17.53 -6.68
N PHE A 785 29.15 16.61 -5.73
CA PHE A 785 30.24 15.69 -5.38
C PHE A 785 30.66 14.80 -6.55
N LEU A 786 29.68 14.20 -7.26
CA LEU A 786 29.96 13.39 -8.45
C LEU A 786 30.52 14.24 -9.60
N SER A 787 29.99 15.44 -9.83
CA SER A 787 30.46 16.36 -10.87
C SER A 787 31.92 16.76 -10.64
N ASN A 788 32.27 17.16 -9.42
CA ASN A 788 33.64 17.51 -9.02
C ASN A 788 34.64 16.36 -9.17
N GLN A 789 34.18 15.11 -9.22
CA GLN A 789 35.01 13.92 -9.45
C GLN A 789 34.94 13.38 -10.88
N ASN A 790 34.30 14.09 -11.82
CA ASN A 790 34.03 13.63 -13.19
C ASN A 790 33.27 12.27 -13.26
N GLN A 791 32.45 12.00 -12.24
CA GLN A 791 31.64 10.77 -12.07
C GLN A 791 30.15 10.97 -12.38
N LEU A 792 29.70 12.21 -12.60
CA LEU A 792 28.34 12.50 -13.08
C LEU A 792 28.31 12.43 -14.62
N ARG A 793 27.75 11.36 -15.18
CA ARG A 793 27.68 11.15 -16.63
C ARG A 793 26.53 11.94 -17.26
N MET A 794 26.87 13.09 -17.83
CA MET A 794 25.94 13.96 -18.55
C MET A 794 26.61 14.57 -19.79
N ARG A 795 25.83 14.87 -20.84
CA ARG A 795 26.33 15.58 -22.04
C ARG A 795 26.55 17.06 -21.71
N GLU A 796 27.59 17.72 -22.22
CA GLU A 796 27.92 19.10 -21.84
C GLU A 796 26.76 20.12 -21.96
N PRO A 797 25.94 20.15 -23.04
CA PRO A 797 24.81 21.06 -23.12
C PRO A 797 23.72 20.76 -22.07
N ALA A 798 23.58 19.49 -21.68
CA ALA A 798 22.66 19.07 -20.63
C ALA A 798 23.16 19.46 -19.24
N LEU A 799 24.47 19.41 -18.98
CA LEU A 799 25.05 19.80 -17.69
C LEU A 799 24.77 21.28 -17.36
N GLN A 800 24.99 22.18 -18.32
CA GLN A 800 24.71 23.61 -18.13
C GLN A 800 23.21 23.91 -17.91
N ALA A 801 22.32 23.14 -18.55
CA ALA A 801 20.87 23.24 -18.35
C ALA A 801 20.45 22.71 -16.98
N PHE A 802 20.97 21.53 -16.60
CA PHE A 802 20.77 20.89 -15.30
C PHE A 802 21.20 21.80 -14.15
N ASP A 803 22.41 22.36 -14.18
CA ASP A 803 22.92 23.23 -13.11
C ASP A 803 22.07 24.48 -12.93
N ARG A 804 21.66 25.12 -14.04
CA ARG A 804 20.80 26.31 -14.04
C ARG A 804 19.43 26.00 -13.43
N ARG A 805 18.78 24.92 -13.86
CA ARG A 805 17.49 24.47 -13.33
C ARG A 805 17.58 24.02 -11.88
N SER A 806 18.70 23.40 -11.51
CA SER A 806 18.99 22.97 -10.14
C SER A 806 19.09 24.17 -9.18
N GLN A 807 19.79 25.22 -9.59
CA GLN A 807 19.88 26.47 -8.83
C GLN A 807 18.52 27.18 -8.71
N ALA A 808 17.73 27.23 -9.78
CA ALA A 808 16.39 27.85 -9.77
C ALA A 808 15.44 27.14 -8.78
N LEU A 809 15.36 25.81 -8.83
CA LEU A 809 14.56 25.02 -7.87
C LEU A 809 15.05 25.18 -6.43
N SER A 810 16.37 25.20 -6.21
CA SER A 810 16.96 25.46 -4.89
C SER A 810 16.53 26.83 -4.32
N ALA A 811 16.55 27.88 -5.15
CA ALA A 811 16.14 29.21 -4.76
C ALA A 811 14.62 29.28 -4.46
N ALA A 812 13.78 28.67 -5.30
CA ALA A 812 12.34 28.64 -5.10
C ALA A 812 11.93 27.89 -3.81
N LEU A 813 12.56 26.74 -3.52
CA LEU A 813 12.32 25.98 -2.28
C LEU A 813 12.80 26.75 -1.04
N LYS A 814 13.96 27.41 -1.10
CA LYS A 814 14.46 28.27 0.00
C LYS A 814 13.54 29.45 0.26
N GLN A 815 13.06 30.12 -0.79
CA GLN A 815 12.13 31.24 -0.68
C GLN A 815 10.80 30.80 -0.06
N LEU A 816 10.28 29.63 -0.45
CA LEU A 816 9.07 29.05 0.14
C LEU A 816 9.27 28.65 1.61
N ALA A 817 10.42 28.08 1.97
CA ALA A 817 10.74 27.73 3.35
C ALA A 817 10.85 28.96 4.26
N GLN A 818 11.45 30.05 3.77
CA GLN A 818 11.60 31.31 4.52
C GLN A 818 10.31 32.13 4.57
N GLN A 819 9.51 32.11 3.51
CA GLN A 819 8.28 32.90 3.38
C GLN A 819 7.15 32.05 2.77
N PRO A 820 6.46 31.22 3.59
CA PRO A 820 5.32 30.43 3.12
C PRO A 820 4.19 31.30 2.59
N SER A 821 3.86 31.16 1.30
CA SER A 821 2.73 31.85 0.66
C SER A 821 2.23 31.07 -0.55
N PRO A 822 0.96 31.24 -0.99
CA PRO A 822 0.44 30.58 -2.19
C PRO A 822 1.29 30.88 -3.44
N ARG A 823 1.79 32.12 -3.58
CA ARG A 823 2.69 32.53 -4.68
C ARG A 823 4.01 31.76 -4.67
N ASN A 824 4.68 31.68 -3.52
CA ASN A 824 5.95 30.98 -3.40
C ASN A 824 5.77 29.46 -3.55
N LEU A 825 4.63 28.92 -3.10
CA LEU A 825 4.28 27.51 -3.27
C LEU A 825 4.06 27.16 -4.75
N GLN A 826 3.32 28.01 -5.48
CA GLN A 826 3.12 27.85 -6.91
C GLN A 826 4.45 27.91 -7.68
N ALA A 827 5.32 28.87 -7.35
CA ALA A 827 6.65 28.98 -7.98
C ALA A 827 7.52 27.73 -7.71
N ALA A 828 7.60 27.26 -6.47
CA ALA A 828 8.35 26.06 -6.11
C ALA A 828 7.80 24.80 -6.80
N ARG A 829 6.48 24.66 -6.92
CA ARG A 829 5.85 23.56 -7.68
C ARG A 829 6.17 23.61 -9.17
N GLN A 830 6.11 24.79 -9.79
CA GLN A 830 6.43 24.97 -11.21
C GLN A 830 7.89 24.59 -11.52
N GLU A 831 8.85 25.05 -10.70
CA GLU A 831 10.25 24.65 -10.86
C GLU A 831 10.45 23.15 -10.57
N LEU A 832 9.79 22.57 -9.56
CA LEU A 832 9.91 21.14 -9.26
C LEU A 832 9.35 20.27 -10.39
N GLN A 833 8.21 20.65 -10.96
CA GLN A 833 7.58 19.95 -12.07
C GLN A 833 8.45 20.02 -13.33
N ALA A 834 8.95 21.21 -13.69
CA ALA A 834 9.85 21.39 -14.83
C ALA A 834 11.16 20.60 -14.64
N PHE A 835 11.78 20.68 -13.46
CA PHE A 835 12.99 19.92 -13.13
C PHE A 835 12.76 18.41 -13.26
N ARG A 836 11.66 17.87 -12.71
CA ARG A 836 11.33 16.43 -12.79
C ARG A 836 10.97 15.96 -14.20
N GLN A 837 10.43 16.82 -15.06
CA GLN A 837 10.17 16.49 -16.46
C GLN A 837 11.46 16.40 -17.29
N GLU A 838 12.43 17.28 -17.05
CA GLU A 838 13.71 17.26 -17.77
C GLU A 838 14.72 16.23 -17.16
N PHE A 839 14.59 15.87 -15.88
CA PHE A 839 15.53 15.00 -15.15
C PHE A 839 15.87 13.65 -15.82
N PRO A 840 14.90 12.87 -16.35
CA PRO A 840 15.20 11.60 -17.00
C PRO A 840 16.09 11.75 -18.25
N ASN A 841 15.98 12.88 -18.96
CA ASN A 841 16.76 13.16 -20.16
C ASN A 841 18.20 13.53 -19.80
N TRP A 842 18.40 14.38 -18.79
CA TRP A 842 19.73 14.72 -18.27
C TRP A 842 20.47 13.50 -17.73
N MET A 843 19.78 12.67 -16.94
CA MET A 843 20.35 11.45 -16.34
C MET A 843 20.35 10.23 -17.27
N SER A 844 20.06 10.39 -18.56
CA SER A 844 19.97 9.28 -19.52
C SER A 844 21.26 8.45 -19.62
N VAL A 845 22.43 9.10 -19.62
CA VAL A 845 23.73 8.41 -19.65
C VAL A 845 24.07 7.81 -18.28
N GLN A 846 23.92 8.57 -17.19
CA GLN A 846 24.10 8.07 -15.82
C GLN A 846 23.24 6.82 -15.53
N ARG A 847 22.02 6.75 -16.07
CA ARG A 847 21.10 5.61 -15.86
C ARG A 847 21.62 4.31 -16.47
N LEU A 848 22.45 4.36 -17.52
CA LEU A 848 23.04 3.17 -18.13
C LEU A 848 24.09 2.51 -17.22
N GLU A 849 24.86 3.31 -16.46
CA GLU A 849 25.88 2.83 -15.53
C GLU A 849 25.33 2.62 -14.10
N GLN A 850 24.37 3.45 -13.68
CA GLN A 850 23.97 3.65 -12.28
C GLN A 850 22.44 3.77 -12.11
N ALA A 851 21.68 2.85 -12.72
CA ALA A 851 20.21 2.88 -12.74
C ALA A 851 19.56 3.02 -11.34
N TYR A 852 20.11 2.34 -10.31
CA TYR A 852 19.59 2.41 -8.93
C TYR A 852 19.74 3.81 -8.32
N GLN A 853 20.91 4.43 -8.51
CA GLN A 853 21.21 5.79 -8.03
C GLN A 853 20.29 6.83 -8.69
N VAL A 854 20.08 6.73 -10.01
CA VAL A 854 19.15 7.62 -10.71
C VAL A 854 17.72 7.44 -10.20
N SER A 855 17.26 6.20 -9.98
CA SER A 855 15.93 5.94 -9.41
C SER A 855 15.79 6.47 -7.96
N THR A 856 16.85 6.37 -7.16
CA THR A 856 16.92 6.97 -5.82
C THR A 856 16.71 8.48 -5.87
N TRP A 857 17.36 9.19 -6.80
CA TRP A 857 17.17 10.62 -6.98
C TRP A 857 15.75 10.97 -7.45
N GLU A 858 15.18 10.20 -8.38
CA GLU A 858 13.77 10.35 -8.82
C GLU A 858 12.79 10.18 -7.65
N ASN A 859 13.02 9.17 -6.79
CA ASN A 859 12.23 8.91 -5.59
C ASN A 859 12.35 10.04 -4.56
N ARG A 860 13.56 10.54 -4.30
CA ARG A 860 13.78 11.66 -3.37
C ARG A 860 13.19 12.97 -3.91
N LEU A 861 13.24 13.22 -5.22
CA LEU A 861 12.53 14.33 -5.88
C LEU A 861 11.01 14.22 -5.72
N ALA A 862 10.43 13.02 -5.84
CA ALA A 862 9.01 12.80 -5.56
C ALA A 862 8.66 13.05 -4.08
N SER A 863 9.56 12.75 -3.14
CA SER A 863 9.33 13.06 -1.71
C SER A 863 9.20 14.58 -1.42
N ILE A 864 9.81 15.44 -2.25
CA ILE A 864 9.67 16.90 -2.15
C ILE A 864 8.24 17.32 -2.53
N GLU A 865 7.66 16.72 -3.57
CA GLU A 865 6.26 16.99 -3.98
C GLU A 865 5.26 16.62 -2.88
N LEU A 866 5.45 15.47 -2.21
CA LEU A 866 4.63 15.07 -1.06
C LEU A 866 4.67 16.11 0.07
N LEU A 867 5.84 16.69 0.33
CA LEU A 867 6.00 17.77 1.33
C LEU A 867 5.31 19.07 0.90
N LEU A 868 5.38 19.44 -0.39
CA LEU A 868 4.66 20.62 -0.89
C LEU A 868 3.14 20.43 -0.77
N ASN A 869 2.63 19.24 -1.08
CA ASN A 869 1.21 18.90 -1.00
C ASN A 869 0.70 18.87 0.45
N TYR A 870 1.47 18.29 1.38
CA TYR A 870 1.13 18.33 2.80
C TYR A 870 1.20 19.75 3.39
N GLY A 871 2.20 20.54 3.01
CA GLY A 871 2.34 21.93 3.43
C GLY A 871 1.19 22.82 2.94
N GLU A 872 0.68 22.60 1.74
CA GLU A 872 -0.52 23.27 1.24
C GLU A 872 -1.75 22.96 2.10
N GLN A 873 -2.06 21.67 2.30
CA GLN A 873 -3.23 21.26 3.09
C GLN A 873 -3.15 21.75 4.55
N ARG A 874 -1.96 21.71 5.15
CA ARG A 874 -1.74 22.18 6.53
C ARG A 874 -1.86 23.70 6.65
N ASN A 875 -1.53 24.46 5.60
CA ASN A 875 -1.77 25.91 5.56
C ASN A 875 -3.22 26.28 5.22
N ALA A 876 -3.96 25.43 4.49
CA ALA A 876 -5.38 25.65 4.17
C ALA A 876 -6.34 25.26 5.31
N THR A 877 -5.86 24.47 6.28
CA THR A 877 -6.67 23.98 7.43
C THR A 877 -6.28 24.61 8.78
N ARG A 878 -5.51 25.71 8.73
CA ARG A 878 -5.10 26.55 9.87
C ARG A 878 -5.61 27.97 9.71
#